data_AF-A0A9E2YIR6-F1
#
_entry.id   AF-A0A9E2YIR6-F1
#
_cell.length_a   1.000
_cell.length_b   1.000
_cell.length_c   1.000
_cell.angle_alpha   90.00
_cell.angle_beta   90.00
_cell.angle_gamma   90.00
#
_symmetry.space_group_name_H-M   'P 1'
#
loop_
_entity.id
_entity.type
_entity.pdbx_description
1 polymer ?
#
loop_
_entity_poly.entity_id
_entity_poly.type
_entity_poly.pdbx_seq_one_letter_code
_entity_poly.pdbx_strand_id
1 'polypeptide(L)'
;MTLTSPRPGPPSGPRNRSRSRYRWVPAAAGWTVGVIATISLLASVSPLVRWVIKVPREFINDYLFNFPDTSIAWSFVLALLAAALTARKRIAWFVLLGQMILAAFWNAADIAAGDNTAAETFGENLGFAVHVVVAVLLLLAYREFWAKVRKGALVKAAAVLVAGDVIGILVSWGLVELFPGTLERQDRLPYVANRVVGFALADPDLFTGKPHLILNAIFGLFGALALIMATIVLFQSQRAENALTGEDESAIRGLLELYGKQDSLGYFATRRDKSVVFAQSGRAAVTYRVELGVCLASGDPIGDPRAWPQAIDAWLGLCQTYGWAPGVMGASSQGARVYREAGLNALELGDEAILRTSDFRLSGPEMRGVRQAVTRARRAGLTVRIRRHRDISDEEMAETISRADSWRDTQTERGFSMALGRLGDPADGDCLLVEAMDRDGAVVAMLSLVPWGATGVSLDLMRRSPGSPNGTIELMVSELALNAEALGIIRISLNFAMFRSAFEQGAQLGAGPVARLWRGLLLFFSRWWQLETLYRSNMKYQPDWVPRYACYEDARLIPRVGVASAFAEGFLVLPFTRRDKVHTGHYPAVPPRLAESGLLHPDGSAPDVSGLRGSDDDLLDSNSRLPEQVRVRLAKLKILRRSGVDAYPVGHAPSHTIARAMDADDQETIIVSGRILRIRDYGGVLFADLRDWSGEMQVLLDNSQLEQGRTADFTAAIDLGDLVEVTGHMGFSKNGTRSLIVGSWRMIGKCLRPLPNK
;
A
#
# COMPACT_ATOMS: atom_id res chain seq x y z
N MET A 1 11.04 30.74 25.96
CA MET A 1 12.35 30.11 25.73
C MET A 1 12.28 29.30 24.44
N THR A 2 12.94 29.80 23.41
CA THR A 2 13.02 29.27 22.05
C THR A 2 13.69 27.90 22.03
N LEU A 3 12.91 26.86 21.69
CA LEU A 3 13.39 25.48 21.55
C LEU A 3 14.14 25.34 20.22
N THR A 4 15.47 25.27 20.31
CA THR A 4 16.37 24.89 19.21
C THR A 4 16.12 23.45 18.78
N SER A 5 15.81 23.27 17.50
CA SER A 5 15.65 21.99 16.80
C SER A 5 16.93 21.14 16.89
N PRO A 6 16.85 19.80 17.06
CA PRO A 6 18.03 18.94 17.04
C PRO A 6 18.60 18.87 15.62
N ARG A 7 19.88 19.21 15.46
CA ARG A 7 20.62 19.10 14.19
C ARG A 7 20.61 17.65 13.68
N PRO A 8 20.34 17.40 12.39
CA PRO A 8 20.49 16.06 11.81
C PRO A 8 21.98 15.68 11.79
N GLY A 9 22.30 14.50 12.32
CA GLY A 9 23.65 13.94 12.30
C GLY A 9 24.11 13.55 10.88
N PRO A 10 25.43 13.32 10.67
CA PRO A 10 26.00 13.03 9.35
C PRO A 10 25.53 11.67 8.79
N PRO A 11 25.60 11.48 7.46
CA PRO A 11 25.00 10.35 6.76
C PRO A 11 25.64 9.02 7.16
N SER A 12 24.86 8.09 7.69
CA SER A 12 25.24 6.69 7.71
C SER A 12 24.90 6.08 6.36
N GLY A 13 25.92 5.70 5.58
CA GLY A 13 25.76 4.89 4.36
C GLY A 13 25.04 3.56 4.63
N PRO A 14 24.78 2.74 3.59
CA PRO A 14 24.03 1.50 3.72
C PRO A 14 24.72 0.64 4.78
N ARG A 15 24.15 0.62 5.99
CA ARG A 15 24.63 -0.24 7.06
C ARG A 15 24.34 -1.64 6.59
N ASN A 16 25.34 -2.28 6.00
CA ASN A 16 25.45 -3.72 5.96
C ASN A 16 25.15 -4.17 7.39
N ARG A 17 23.94 -4.65 7.64
CA ARG A 17 23.44 -4.98 8.98
C ARG A 17 24.27 -6.16 9.44
N SER A 18 25.45 -5.89 10.01
CA SER A 18 26.23 -6.91 10.71
C SER A 18 25.25 -7.47 11.74
N ARG A 19 24.92 -8.75 11.58
CA ARG A 19 23.94 -9.41 12.44
C ARG A 19 24.55 -9.38 13.84
N SER A 20 24.10 -8.43 14.65
CA SER A 20 24.48 -8.34 16.05
C SER A 20 24.32 -9.71 16.70
N ARG A 21 25.37 -10.16 17.40
CA ARG A 21 25.39 -11.48 18.07
C ARG A 21 24.26 -11.66 19.08
N TYR A 22 23.60 -10.57 19.48
CA TYR A 22 22.53 -10.53 20.46
C TYR A 22 21.13 -10.41 19.87
N ARG A 23 20.96 -10.47 18.54
CA ARG A 23 19.64 -10.30 17.88
C ARG A 23 18.56 -11.28 18.39
N TRP A 24 18.97 -12.44 18.91
CA TRP A 24 18.09 -13.47 19.46
C TRP A 24 17.59 -13.16 20.89
N VAL A 25 18.26 -12.27 21.62
CA VAL A 25 17.99 -12.00 23.05
C VAL A 25 16.57 -11.52 23.32
N PRO A 26 16.00 -10.53 22.58
CA PRO A 26 14.62 -10.10 22.81
C PRO A 26 13.60 -11.23 22.61
N ALA A 27 13.83 -12.08 21.60
CA ALA A 27 12.96 -13.22 21.33
C ALA A 27 13.07 -14.26 22.45
N ALA A 28 14.28 -14.62 22.88
CA ALA A 28 14.46 -15.56 23.98
C ALA A 28 13.85 -15.03 25.30
N ALA A 29 14.12 -13.78 25.67
CA ALA A 29 13.53 -13.17 26.86
C ALA A 29 11.99 -13.15 26.79
N GLY A 30 11.43 -12.78 25.63
CA GLY A 30 9.99 -12.83 25.41
C GLY A 30 9.41 -14.23 25.52
N TRP A 31 10.06 -15.24 24.94
CA TRP A 31 9.64 -16.65 25.05
C TRP A 31 9.71 -17.16 26.48
N THR A 32 10.81 -16.92 27.21
CA THR A 32 10.96 -17.36 28.60
C THR A 32 9.87 -16.76 29.49
N VAL A 33 9.67 -15.44 29.43
CA VAL A 33 8.61 -14.78 30.21
C VAL A 33 7.22 -15.24 29.76
N GLY A 34 7.02 -15.50 28.47
CA GLY A 34 5.74 -15.98 27.94
C GLY A 34 5.41 -17.41 28.39
N VAL A 35 6.41 -18.29 28.47
CA VAL A 35 6.26 -19.65 29.01
C VAL A 35 5.91 -19.56 30.50
N ILE A 36 6.63 -18.75 31.28
CA ILE A 36 6.31 -18.51 32.69
C ILE A 36 4.87 -18.02 32.83
N ALA A 37 4.48 -16.98 32.08
CA ALA A 37 3.12 -16.45 32.08
C ALA A 37 2.05 -17.52 31.78
N THR A 38 2.31 -18.39 30.80
CA THR A 38 1.39 -19.46 30.40
C THR A 38 1.25 -20.51 31.49
N ILE A 39 2.36 -20.94 32.08
CA ILE A 39 2.34 -21.92 33.18
C ILE A 39 1.66 -21.30 34.41
N SER A 40 1.93 -20.02 34.73
CA SER A 40 1.27 -19.31 35.83
C SER A 40 -0.24 -19.20 35.62
N LEU A 41 -0.68 -18.94 34.37
CA LEU A 41 -2.10 -18.90 34.03
C LEU A 41 -2.75 -20.29 34.21
N LEU A 42 -2.14 -21.35 33.69
CA LEU A 42 -2.64 -22.73 33.83
C LEU A 42 -2.70 -23.16 35.30
N ALA A 43 -1.67 -22.83 36.08
CA ALA A 43 -1.62 -23.12 37.53
C ALA A 43 -2.62 -22.27 38.33
N SER A 44 -2.97 -21.08 37.85
CA SER A 44 -4.00 -20.23 38.47
C SER A 44 -5.39 -20.82 38.27
N VAL A 45 -5.66 -21.43 37.10
CA VAL A 45 -6.97 -21.98 36.75
C VAL A 45 -7.17 -23.44 37.20
N SER A 46 -6.11 -24.25 37.19
CA SER A 46 -6.18 -25.70 37.47
C SER A 46 -5.43 -26.10 38.74
N PRO A 47 -6.14 -26.56 39.79
CA PRO A 47 -5.53 -27.12 40.99
C PRO A 47 -4.64 -28.34 40.71
N LEU A 48 -5.01 -29.17 39.74
CA LEU A 48 -4.24 -30.35 39.34
C LEU A 48 -2.88 -29.95 38.74
N VAL A 49 -2.87 -28.98 37.81
CA VAL A 49 -1.63 -28.47 37.22
C VAL A 49 -0.75 -27.88 38.31
N ARG A 50 -1.33 -27.07 39.22
CA ARG A 50 -0.61 -26.47 40.36
C ARG A 50 0.05 -27.52 41.24
N TRP A 51 -0.64 -28.61 41.54
CA TRP A 51 -0.10 -29.70 42.34
C TRP A 51 1.06 -30.41 41.62
N VAL A 52 0.90 -30.74 40.33
CA VAL A 52 1.93 -31.42 39.53
C VAL A 52 3.22 -30.60 39.42
N ILE A 53 3.11 -29.27 39.25
CA ILE A 53 4.28 -28.40 39.08
C ILE A 53 4.82 -27.83 40.38
N LYS A 54 4.28 -28.20 41.55
CA LYS A 54 4.54 -27.52 42.83
C LYS A 54 6.03 -27.32 43.10
N VAL A 55 6.82 -28.40 43.05
CA VAL A 55 8.26 -28.40 43.34
C VAL A 55 9.07 -27.54 42.36
N PRO A 56 9.01 -27.76 41.03
CA PRO A 56 9.76 -26.92 40.09
C PRO A 56 9.28 -25.47 40.09
N ARG A 57 8.01 -25.22 40.40
CA ARG A 57 7.43 -23.87 40.50
C ARG A 57 7.96 -23.10 41.72
N GLU A 58 7.93 -23.70 42.91
CA GLU A 58 8.45 -23.09 44.15
C GLU A 58 9.93 -22.75 43.98
N PHE A 59 10.71 -23.66 43.40
CA PHE A 59 12.11 -23.39 43.07
C PHE A 59 12.29 -22.19 42.12
N ILE A 60 11.48 -22.08 41.06
CA ILE A 60 11.54 -20.93 40.16
C ILE A 60 11.13 -19.65 40.89
N ASN A 61 10.05 -19.69 41.67
CA ASN A 61 9.53 -18.55 42.41
C ASN A 61 10.56 -17.95 43.36
N ASP A 62 11.19 -18.82 44.14
CA ASP A 62 12.03 -18.43 45.27
C ASP A 62 13.41 -17.97 44.77
N TYR A 63 13.95 -18.60 43.71
CA TYR A 63 15.34 -18.39 43.32
C TYR A 63 15.58 -17.81 41.93
N LEU A 64 14.67 -17.95 40.96
CA LEU A 64 14.96 -17.63 39.54
C LEU A 64 14.13 -16.49 38.96
N PHE A 65 12.83 -16.46 39.25
CA PHE A 65 11.91 -15.47 38.74
C PHE A 65 10.63 -15.55 39.55
N ASN A 66 10.21 -14.43 40.15
CA ASN A 66 8.97 -14.37 40.94
C ASN A 66 7.80 -14.97 40.12
N PHE A 67 7.31 -16.12 40.56
CA PHE A 67 6.29 -16.92 39.90
C PHE A 67 4.98 -16.70 40.68
N PRO A 68 4.15 -15.73 40.26
CA PRO A 68 3.03 -15.26 41.06
C PRO A 68 2.02 -16.39 41.25
N ASP A 69 1.81 -16.78 42.50
CA ASP A 69 1.37 -18.14 42.80
C ASP A 69 -0.13 -18.41 42.62
N THR A 70 -0.94 -17.37 42.36
CA THR A 70 -2.41 -17.51 42.20
C THR A 70 -3.10 -16.36 41.44
N SER A 71 -2.38 -15.46 40.78
CA SER A 71 -2.99 -14.26 40.19
C SER A 71 -3.06 -14.33 38.66
N ILE A 72 -4.30 -14.47 38.16
CA ILE A 72 -4.62 -14.31 36.73
C ILE A 72 -4.17 -12.93 36.22
N ALA A 73 -4.21 -11.91 37.07
CA ALA A 73 -3.75 -10.57 36.72
C ALA A 73 -2.26 -10.56 36.41
N TRP A 74 -1.47 -11.17 37.29
CA TRP A 74 -0.02 -11.20 37.14
C TRP A 74 0.42 -12.07 35.95
N SER A 75 -0.23 -13.21 35.71
CA SER A 75 0.04 -13.99 34.50
C SER A 75 -0.27 -13.20 33.22
N PHE A 76 -1.32 -12.36 33.23
CA PHE A 76 -1.59 -11.44 32.13
C PHE A 76 -0.53 -10.34 31.99
N VAL A 77 -0.08 -9.74 33.08
CA VAL A 77 1.01 -8.73 33.08
C VAL A 77 2.30 -9.33 32.53
N LEU A 78 2.65 -10.55 32.94
CA LEU A 78 3.80 -11.27 32.40
C LEU A 78 3.63 -11.59 30.91
N ALA A 79 2.42 -11.98 30.47
CA ALA A 79 2.14 -12.20 29.04
C ALA A 79 2.30 -10.89 28.23
N LEU A 80 1.84 -9.76 28.77
CA LEU A 80 2.04 -8.45 28.15
C LEU A 80 3.52 -8.03 28.13
N LEU A 81 4.27 -8.30 29.20
CA LEU A 81 5.71 -8.06 29.26
C LEU A 81 6.46 -8.93 28.23
N ALA A 82 6.11 -10.20 28.11
CA ALA A 82 6.63 -11.12 27.10
C ALA A 82 6.40 -10.61 25.67
N ALA A 83 5.18 -10.16 25.39
CA ALA A 83 4.83 -9.55 24.11
C ALA A 83 5.63 -8.25 23.87
N ALA A 84 5.82 -7.42 24.90
CA ALA A 84 6.58 -6.18 24.82
C ALA A 84 8.10 -6.40 24.62
N LEU A 85 8.68 -7.43 25.26
CA LEU A 85 10.07 -7.87 25.05
C LEU A 85 10.28 -8.39 23.63
N THR A 86 9.36 -9.24 23.14
CA THR A 86 9.36 -9.74 21.77
C THR A 86 9.25 -8.60 20.75
N ALA A 87 8.44 -7.58 21.07
CA ALA A 87 8.32 -6.34 20.32
C ALA A 87 9.48 -5.34 20.55
N ARG A 88 10.56 -5.76 21.24
CA ARG A 88 11.81 -4.99 21.45
C ARG A 88 11.61 -3.65 22.15
N LYS A 89 10.60 -3.53 23.03
CA LYS A 89 10.28 -2.29 23.75
C LYS A 89 11.30 -1.99 24.83
N ARG A 90 11.86 -0.78 24.82
CA ARG A 90 12.84 -0.32 25.82
C ARG A 90 12.32 -0.39 27.25
N ILE A 91 11.06 -0.04 27.47
CA ILE A 91 10.49 -0.07 28.83
C ILE A 91 10.37 -1.49 29.36
N ALA A 92 10.06 -2.47 28.51
CA ALA A 92 10.00 -3.87 28.92
C ALA A 92 11.39 -4.39 29.30
N TRP A 93 12.42 -3.95 28.58
CA TRP A 93 13.81 -4.19 28.94
C TRP A 93 14.17 -3.55 30.29
N PHE A 94 13.81 -2.30 30.55
CA PHE A 94 14.04 -1.65 31.85
C PHE A 94 13.31 -2.37 32.98
N VAL A 95 12.05 -2.76 32.78
CA VAL A 95 11.26 -3.51 33.77
C VAL A 95 11.92 -4.85 34.05
N LEU A 96 12.29 -5.62 33.01
CA LEU A 96 12.94 -6.92 33.18
C LEU A 96 14.31 -6.77 33.85
N LEU A 97 15.15 -5.86 33.39
CA LEU A 97 16.47 -5.62 33.97
C LEU A 97 16.37 -5.19 35.44
N GLY A 98 15.44 -4.27 35.76
CA GLY A 98 15.19 -3.84 37.12
C GLY A 98 14.74 -5.00 38.02
N GLN A 99 13.89 -5.88 37.49
CA GLN A 99 13.51 -7.13 38.17
C GLN A 99 14.73 -8.02 38.43
N MET A 100 15.58 -8.27 37.42
CA MET A 100 16.80 -9.09 37.59
C MET A 100 17.77 -8.50 38.61
N ILE A 101 17.93 -7.17 38.64
CA ILE A 101 18.78 -6.49 39.63
C ILE A 101 18.19 -6.61 41.03
N LEU A 102 16.88 -6.39 41.18
CA LEU A 102 16.20 -6.48 42.47
C LEU A 102 16.23 -7.91 43.02
N ALA A 103 15.99 -8.91 42.17
CA ALA A 103 16.04 -10.31 42.56
C ALA A 103 17.47 -10.77 42.88
N ALA A 104 18.49 -10.28 42.16
CA ALA A 104 19.88 -10.49 42.54
C ALA A 104 20.21 -9.88 43.91
N PHE A 105 19.67 -8.68 44.20
CA PHE A 105 19.84 -8.04 45.50
C PHE A 105 19.23 -8.85 46.64
N TRP A 106 17.99 -9.33 46.49
CA TRP A 106 17.35 -10.17 47.52
C TRP A 106 18.10 -11.47 47.77
N ASN A 107 18.45 -12.22 46.71
CA ASN A 107 19.28 -13.42 46.87
C ASN A 107 20.61 -13.13 47.58
N ALA A 108 21.27 -11.99 47.27
CA ALA A 108 22.51 -11.61 47.96
C ALA A 108 22.29 -11.23 49.43
N ALA A 109 21.15 -10.61 49.77
CA ALA A 109 20.79 -10.27 51.13
C ALA A 109 20.50 -11.54 51.95
N ASP A 110 19.80 -12.52 51.36
CA ASP A 110 19.49 -13.80 52.01
C ASP A 110 20.78 -14.61 52.24
N ILE A 111 21.68 -14.69 51.25
CA ILE A 111 23.01 -15.31 51.41
C ILE A 111 23.81 -14.62 52.53
N ALA A 112 23.71 -13.30 52.64
CA ALA A 112 24.43 -12.53 53.66
C ALA A 112 23.83 -12.68 55.08
N ALA A 113 22.54 -13.01 55.19
CA ALA A 113 21.88 -13.25 56.47
C ALA A 113 22.38 -14.54 57.13
N GLY A 114 22.78 -15.54 56.36
CA GLY A 114 23.57 -16.69 56.83
C GLY A 114 22.81 -17.76 57.63
N ASP A 115 21.49 -17.64 57.76
CA ASP A 115 20.62 -18.58 58.51
C ASP A 115 20.02 -19.70 57.62
N ASN A 116 20.61 -19.95 56.44
CA ASN A 116 19.99 -20.78 55.39
C ASN A 116 20.46 -22.24 55.45
N THR A 117 19.57 -23.17 55.13
CA THR A 117 19.92 -24.58 54.92
C THR A 117 20.85 -24.75 53.70
N ALA A 118 21.54 -25.90 53.60
CA ALA A 118 22.41 -26.18 52.45
C ALA A 118 21.66 -26.15 51.09
N ALA A 119 20.38 -26.52 51.09
CA ALA A 119 19.53 -26.48 49.90
C ALA A 119 19.13 -25.04 49.51
N GLU A 120 18.76 -24.22 50.49
CA GLU A 120 18.45 -22.79 50.29
C GLU A 120 19.69 -22.03 49.81
N THR A 121 20.83 -22.25 50.48
CA THR A 121 22.12 -21.66 50.08
C THR A 121 22.49 -22.02 48.63
N PHE A 122 22.23 -23.26 48.20
CA PHE A 122 22.45 -23.66 46.81
C PHE A 122 21.50 -22.94 45.85
N GLY A 123 20.22 -22.86 46.22
CA GLY A 123 19.18 -22.15 45.45
C GLY A 123 19.51 -20.67 45.27
N GLU A 124 19.84 -19.97 46.35
CA GLU A 124 20.16 -18.54 46.35
C GLU A 124 21.42 -18.24 45.54
N ASN A 125 22.48 -19.06 45.68
CA ASN A 125 23.70 -18.89 44.90
C ASN A 125 23.46 -19.09 43.40
N LEU A 126 22.68 -20.11 43.04
CA LEU A 126 22.29 -20.35 41.64
C LEU A 126 21.43 -19.20 41.12
N GLY A 127 20.45 -18.78 41.91
CA GLY A 127 19.57 -17.66 41.62
C GLY A 127 20.35 -16.39 41.35
N PHE A 128 21.21 -15.98 42.29
CA PHE A 128 22.10 -14.84 42.15
C PHE A 128 22.94 -14.91 40.87
N ALA A 129 23.60 -16.04 40.61
CA ALA A 129 24.42 -16.23 39.41
C ALA A 129 23.59 -16.08 38.11
N VAL A 130 22.40 -16.69 38.05
CA VAL A 130 21.50 -16.58 36.90
C VAL A 130 21.05 -15.13 36.70
N HIS A 131 20.61 -14.45 37.75
CA HIS A 131 20.17 -13.05 37.66
C HIS A 131 21.29 -12.12 37.17
N VAL A 132 22.51 -12.28 37.67
CA VAL A 132 23.68 -11.50 37.23
C VAL A 132 24.00 -11.79 35.75
N VAL A 133 24.04 -13.05 35.35
CA VAL A 133 24.32 -13.43 33.95
C VAL A 133 23.25 -12.87 33.00
N VAL A 134 21.97 -13.00 33.36
CA VAL A 134 20.86 -12.47 32.57
C VAL A 134 20.91 -10.95 32.52
N ALA A 135 21.17 -10.26 33.64
CA ALA A 135 21.31 -8.81 33.68
C ALA A 135 22.45 -8.32 32.77
N VAL A 136 23.62 -8.97 32.81
CA VAL A 136 24.75 -8.66 31.91
C VAL A 136 24.38 -8.90 30.45
N LEU A 137 23.72 -10.01 30.14
CA LEU A 137 23.26 -10.30 28.79
C LEU A 137 22.25 -9.28 28.28
N LEU A 138 21.32 -8.83 29.14
CA LEU A 138 20.37 -7.76 28.83
C LEU A 138 21.08 -6.42 28.60
N LEU A 139 22.08 -6.07 29.40
CA LEU A 139 22.91 -4.87 29.22
C LEU A 139 23.65 -4.89 27.88
N LEU A 140 24.27 -6.02 27.53
CA LEU A 140 24.97 -6.20 26.25
C LEU A 140 24.01 -6.15 25.05
N ALA A 141 22.77 -6.63 25.24
CA ALA A 141 21.70 -6.59 24.25
C ALA A 141 20.93 -5.26 24.21
N TYR A 142 21.31 -4.23 24.97
CA TYR A 142 20.58 -2.96 25.08
C TYR A 142 20.23 -2.34 23.71
N ARG A 143 21.13 -2.43 22.73
CA ARG A 143 20.90 -1.90 21.37
C ARG A 143 19.84 -2.66 20.57
N GLU A 144 19.49 -3.89 20.97
CA GLU A 144 18.44 -4.69 20.34
C GLU A 144 17.03 -4.29 20.78
N PHE A 145 16.91 -3.64 21.94
CA PHE A 145 15.67 -3.06 22.46
C PHE A 145 15.61 -1.59 22.04
N TRP A 146 15.25 -1.33 20.80
CA TRP A 146 15.28 0.02 20.22
C TRP A 146 13.94 0.74 20.27
N ALA A 147 12.83 0.04 20.48
CA ALA A 147 11.50 0.63 20.32
C ALA A 147 11.19 1.63 21.45
N LYS A 148 10.94 2.88 21.06
CA LYS A 148 10.58 3.97 21.97
C LYS A 148 9.14 3.80 22.46
N VAL A 149 8.93 4.21 23.70
CA VAL A 149 7.59 4.28 24.30
C VAL A 149 7.03 5.69 24.11
N ARG A 150 5.70 5.79 24.00
CA ARG A 150 4.99 7.06 23.93
C ARG A 150 5.43 7.96 25.09
N LYS A 151 5.76 9.22 24.79
CA LYS A 151 6.06 10.22 25.84
C LYS A 151 4.89 10.32 26.82
N GLY A 152 5.18 10.23 28.12
CA GLY A 152 4.17 10.24 29.17
C GLY A 152 3.36 8.93 29.32
N ALA A 153 3.72 7.84 28.63
CA ALA A 153 3.03 6.55 28.82
C ALA A 153 3.10 6.06 30.26
N LEU A 154 4.25 6.24 30.93
CA LEU A 154 4.41 5.88 32.34
C LEU A 154 3.47 6.68 33.24
N VAL A 155 3.36 8.00 33.01
CA VAL A 155 2.44 8.87 33.75
C VAL A 155 0.98 8.49 33.49
N LYS A 156 0.61 8.20 32.23
CA LYS A 156 -0.74 7.76 31.88
C LYS A 156 -1.07 6.38 32.47
N ALA A 157 -0.14 5.43 32.42
CA ALA A 157 -0.30 4.12 33.02
C ALA A 157 -0.45 4.22 34.53
N ALA A 158 0.39 5.03 35.19
CA ALA A 158 0.26 5.31 36.62
C ALA A 158 -1.07 5.98 36.96
N ALA A 159 -1.52 6.96 36.17
CA ALA A 159 -2.81 7.61 36.36
C ALA A 159 -3.99 6.63 36.19
N VAL A 160 -3.91 5.72 35.20
CA VAL A 160 -4.92 4.68 34.98
C VAL A 160 -4.92 3.66 36.12
N LEU A 161 -3.74 3.27 36.64
CA LEU A 161 -3.63 2.39 37.79
C LEU A 161 -4.27 3.03 39.03
N VAL A 162 -3.83 4.24 39.38
CA VAL A 162 -4.35 4.97 40.55
C VAL A 162 -5.85 5.22 40.43
N ALA A 163 -6.34 5.67 39.27
CA ALA A 163 -7.78 5.88 39.07
C ALA A 163 -8.56 4.56 39.16
N GLY A 164 -8.03 3.48 38.58
CA GLY A 164 -8.63 2.15 38.66
C GLY A 164 -8.69 1.62 40.08
N ASP A 165 -7.61 1.76 40.85
CA ASP A 165 -7.52 1.35 42.25
C ASP A 165 -8.47 2.17 43.12
N VAL A 166 -8.52 3.50 42.95
CA VAL A 166 -9.46 4.37 43.70
C VAL A 166 -10.91 3.97 43.44
N ILE A 167 -11.29 3.77 42.17
CA ILE A 167 -12.64 3.33 41.81
C ILE A 167 -12.91 1.94 42.42
N GLY A 168 -11.96 1.01 42.28
CA GLY A 168 -12.04 -0.34 42.82
C GLY A 168 -12.22 -0.35 44.33
N ILE A 169 -11.47 0.48 45.07
CA ILE A 169 -11.56 0.64 46.52
C ILE A 169 -12.91 1.21 46.92
N LEU A 170 -13.40 2.28 46.27
CA LEU A 170 -14.67 2.90 46.62
C LEU A 170 -15.86 1.95 46.40
N VAL A 171 -15.88 1.26 45.27
CA VAL A 171 -16.93 0.26 44.96
C VAL A 171 -16.86 -0.91 45.94
N SER A 172 -15.66 -1.43 46.18
CA SER A 172 -15.44 -2.55 47.10
C SER A 172 -15.78 -2.20 48.54
N TRP A 173 -15.46 -0.99 49.00
CA TRP A 173 -15.81 -0.51 50.32
C TRP A 173 -17.33 -0.39 50.48
N GLY A 174 -18.03 0.15 49.49
CA GLY A 174 -19.50 0.17 49.49
C GLY A 174 -20.11 -1.23 49.56
N LEU A 175 -19.53 -2.22 48.86
CA LEU A 175 -19.98 -3.61 48.92
C LEU A 175 -19.73 -4.26 50.29
N VAL A 176 -18.59 -3.99 50.94
CA VAL A 176 -18.32 -4.48 52.31
C VAL A 176 -19.24 -3.82 53.33
N GLU A 177 -19.60 -2.54 53.17
CA GLU A 177 -20.54 -1.90 54.09
C GLU A 177 -21.94 -2.51 54.01
N LEU A 178 -22.38 -2.92 52.81
CA LEU A 178 -23.67 -3.59 52.61
C LEU A 178 -23.63 -5.06 53.05
N PHE A 179 -22.48 -5.72 52.90
CA PHE A 179 -22.33 -7.16 53.15
C PHE A 179 -21.01 -7.45 53.92
N PRO A 180 -20.94 -7.07 55.20
CA PRO A 180 -19.67 -7.04 55.94
C PRO A 180 -19.10 -8.41 56.32
N GLY A 181 -19.91 -9.48 56.28
CA GLY A 181 -19.49 -10.78 56.79
C GLY A 181 -19.09 -10.70 58.27
N THR A 182 -17.90 -11.18 58.61
CA THR A 182 -17.34 -11.09 59.98
C THR A 182 -16.30 -9.98 60.15
N LEU A 183 -16.10 -9.13 59.13
CA LEU A 183 -15.06 -8.11 59.12
C LEU A 183 -15.47 -6.89 59.97
N GLU A 184 -14.62 -6.53 60.94
CA GLU A 184 -14.87 -5.38 61.81
C GLU A 184 -14.88 -4.06 61.04
N ARG A 185 -15.69 -3.10 61.51
CA ARG A 185 -15.91 -1.83 60.82
C ARG A 185 -14.64 -1.01 60.61
N GLN A 186 -13.73 -1.04 61.57
CA GLN A 186 -12.44 -0.34 61.52
C GLN A 186 -11.49 -0.91 60.45
N ASP A 187 -11.62 -2.20 60.15
CA ASP A 187 -10.73 -2.90 59.21
C ASP A 187 -11.28 -2.95 57.78
N ARG A 188 -12.55 -2.56 57.54
CA ARG A 188 -13.20 -2.66 56.22
C ARG A 188 -12.44 -1.93 55.12
N LEU A 189 -12.14 -0.64 55.34
CA LEU A 189 -11.45 0.18 54.34
C LEU A 189 -9.97 -0.21 54.19
N PRO A 190 -9.18 -0.38 55.27
CA PRO A 190 -7.80 -0.88 55.18
C PRO A 190 -7.69 -2.25 54.48
N TYR A 191 -8.59 -3.18 54.79
CA TYR A 191 -8.63 -4.50 54.16
C TYR A 191 -8.90 -4.40 52.65
N VAL A 192 -9.94 -3.65 52.27
CA VAL A 192 -10.29 -3.43 50.86
C VAL A 192 -9.16 -2.76 50.10
N ALA A 193 -8.54 -1.71 50.68
CA ALA A 193 -7.40 -1.04 50.07
C ALA A 193 -6.22 -1.98 49.85
N ASN A 194 -5.86 -2.78 50.86
CA ASN A 194 -4.80 -3.79 50.76
C ASN A 194 -5.10 -4.84 49.68
N ARG A 195 -6.36 -5.25 49.56
CA ARG A 195 -6.78 -6.29 48.60
C ARG A 195 -6.89 -5.79 47.16
N VAL A 196 -7.36 -4.57 46.95
CA VAL A 196 -7.52 -3.97 45.60
C VAL A 196 -6.17 -3.53 45.04
N VAL A 197 -5.30 -2.88 45.82
CA VAL A 197 -4.00 -2.41 45.32
C VAL A 197 -3.07 -3.58 44.93
N GLY A 198 -3.42 -4.82 45.32
CA GLY A 198 -2.85 -6.04 44.74
C GLY A 198 -1.40 -6.35 45.14
N PHE A 199 -0.77 -5.48 45.92
CA PHE A 199 0.58 -5.68 46.48
C PHE A 199 0.58 -6.34 47.86
N ALA A 200 -0.59 -6.61 48.47
CA ALA A 200 -0.70 -7.24 49.79
C ALA A 200 0.36 -6.72 50.78
N LEU A 201 0.47 -5.38 50.88
CA LEU A 201 1.46 -4.69 51.70
C LEU A 201 1.36 -5.08 53.19
N ALA A 202 0.19 -5.59 53.59
CA ALA A 202 -0.11 -6.13 54.90
C ALA A 202 -0.59 -7.59 54.79
N ASP A 203 -0.08 -8.45 55.68
CA ASP A 203 -0.53 -9.82 55.85
C ASP A 203 -2.05 -9.85 56.14
N PRO A 204 -2.86 -10.69 55.46
CA PRO A 204 -4.27 -10.87 55.78
C PRO A 204 -4.57 -11.16 57.26
N ASP A 205 -3.60 -11.72 57.99
CA ASP A 205 -3.73 -12.03 59.42
C ASP A 205 -3.65 -10.79 60.33
N LEU A 206 -3.32 -9.61 59.78
CA LEU A 206 -3.35 -8.32 60.49
C LEU A 206 -4.78 -7.74 60.66
N PHE A 207 -5.79 -8.35 60.04
CA PHE A 207 -7.17 -7.84 60.04
C PHE A 207 -8.11 -8.76 60.84
N THR A 208 -9.04 -8.15 61.58
CA THR A 208 -10.01 -8.87 62.41
C THR A 208 -11.27 -9.25 61.62
N GLY A 209 -11.37 -10.55 61.30
CA GLY A 209 -12.50 -11.13 60.57
C GLY A 209 -12.26 -11.29 59.06
N LYS A 210 -13.24 -11.82 58.33
CA LYS A 210 -13.12 -12.09 56.89
C LYS A 210 -14.40 -11.70 56.14
N PRO A 211 -14.31 -11.02 54.99
CA PRO A 211 -15.46 -10.79 54.14
C PRO A 211 -15.91 -12.09 53.47
N HIS A 212 -17.10 -12.08 52.88
CA HIS A 212 -17.59 -13.20 52.08
C HIS A 212 -16.61 -13.55 50.94
N LEU A 213 -16.47 -14.85 50.64
CA LEU A 213 -15.53 -15.36 49.63
C LEU A 213 -15.69 -14.67 48.26
N ILE A 214 -16.93 -14.44 47.84
CA ILE A 214 -17.26 -13.77 46.57
C ILE A 214 -16.76 -12.33 46.55
N LEU A 215 -16.96 -11.59 47.65
CA LEU A 215 -16.51 -10.20 47.78
C LEU A 215 -14.99 -10.11 47.76
N ASN A 216 -14.30 -11.01 48.46
CA ASN A 216 -12.84 -11.07 48.44
C ASN A 216 -12.28 -11.33 47.03
N ALA A 217 -12.97 -12.15 46.22
CA ALA A 217 -12.62 -12.36 44.82
C ALA A 217 -12.87 -11.10 43.95
N ILE A 218 -13.98 -10.39 44.18
CA ILE A 218 -14.32 -9.15 43.48
C ILE A 218 -13.27 -8.05 43.75
N PHE A 219 -12.79 -7.91 44.99
CA PHE A 219 -11.80 -6.88 45.33
C PHE A 219 -10.47 -7.11 44.59
N GLY A 220 -10.00 -8.36 44.59
CA GLY A 220 -8.83 -8.75 43.82
C GLY A 220 -9.03 -8.58 42.30
N LEU A 221 -10.25 -8.78 41.79
CA LEU A 221 -10.57 -8.55 40.38
C LEU A 221 -10.46 -7.08 39.98
N PHE A 222 -10.90 -6.14 40.82
CA PHE A 222 -10.76 -4.72 40.52
C PHE A 222 -9.29 -4.29 40.43
N GLY A 223 -8.46 -4.71 41.37
CA GLY A 223 -7.01 -4.51 41.32
C GLY A 223 -6.36 -5.12 40.08
N ALA A 224 -6.76 -6.36 39.77
CA ALA A 224 -6.32 -7.05 38.57
C ALA A 224 -6.65 -6.26 37.30
N LEU A 225 -7.88 -5.77 37.16
CA LEU A 225 -8.32 -4.99 36.02
C LEU A 225 -7.59 -3.65 35.91
N ALA A 226 -7.39 -2.94 37.03
CA ALA A 226 -6.62 -1.70 37.07
C ALA A 226 -5.17 -1.92 36.59
N LEU A 227 -4.51 -2.96 37.10
CA LEU A 227 -3.15 -3.34 36.71
C LEU A 227 -3.07 -3.76 35.23
N ILE A 228 -4.02 -4.56 34.75
CA ILE A 228 -4.10 -4.97 33.35
C ILE A 228 -4.25 -3.75 32.44
N MET A 229 -5.18 -2.84 32.75
CA MET A 229 -5.42 -1.62 31.97
C MET A 229 -4.21 -0.69 31.99
N ALA A 230 -3.58 -0.49 33.14
CA ALA A 230 -2.35 0.28 33.27
C ALA A 230 -1.22 -0.32 32.42
N THR A 231 -1.06 -1.64 32.43
CA THR A 231 -0.03 -2.35 31.65
C THR A 231 -0.30 -2.27 30.14
N ILE A 232 -1.57 -2.39 29.71
CA ILE A 232 -1.98 -2.17 28.32
C ILE A 232 -1.60 -0.75 27.88
N VAL A 233 -1.86 0.26 28.72
CA VAL A 233 -1.51 1.67 28.44
C VAL A 233 0.00 1.86 28.41
N LEU A 234 0.74 1.25 29.33
CA LEU A 234 2.20 1.34 29.44
C LEU A 234 2.88 0.78 28.18
N PHE A 235 2.39 -0.35 27.68
CA PHE A 235 2.92 -0.99 26.49
C PHE A 235 2.17 -0.60 25.22
N GLN A 236 1.24 0.35 25.25
CA GLN A 236 0.59 0.79 24.01
C GLN A 236 1.63 1.44 23.09
N SER A 237 1.78 0.93 21.87
CA SER A 237 2.66 1.54 20.87
C SER A 237 2.17 2.95 20.55
N GLN A 238 3.09 3.89 20.35
CA GLN A 238 2.74 5.23 19.88
C GLN A 238 1.94 5.10 18.58
N ARG A 239 0.80 5.79 18.49
CA ARG A 239 0.12 6.03 17.21
C ARG A 239 0.93 7.09 16.47
N ALA A 240 1.21 6.86 15.19
CA ALA A 240 1.63 7.94 14.31
C ALA A 240 0.43 8.87 14.18
N GLU A 241 0.39 9.96 14.96
CA GLU A 241 -0.71 10.93 14.91
C GLU A 241 -0.53 11.96 13.77
N ASN A 242 0.49 11.79 12.91
CA ASN A 242 0.73 12.72 11.81
C ASN A 242 0.20 12.15 10.50
N ALA A 243 -1.06 12.49 10.18
CA ALA A 243 -1.62 12.30 8.86
C ALA A 243 -0.86 13.14 7.80
N LEU A 244 -1.16 12.93 6.53
CA LEU A 244 -0.60 13.69 5.43
C LEU A 244 -0.87 15.19 5.61
N THR A 245 0.14 16.04 5.45
CA THR A 245 -0.06 17.50 5.29
C THR A 245 -0.34 17.84 3.82
N GLY A 246 -0.82 19.06 3.55
CA GLY A 246 -1.01 19.50 2.15
C GLY A 246 0.31 19.56 1.38
N GLU A 247 1.40 20.04 1.99
CA GLU A 247 2.72 20.03 1.35
C GLU A 247 3.21 18.60 1.03
N ASP A 248 2.92 17.64 1.92
CA ASP A 248 3.21 16.22 1.68
C ASP A 248 2.37 15.66 0.52
N GLU A 249 1.08 15.98 0.46
CA GLU A 249 0.19 15.59 -0.65
C GLU A 249 0.68 16.18 -1.97
N SER A 250 1.03 17.46 -1.98
CA SER A 250 1.59 18.17 -3.14
C SER A 250 2.86 17.46 -3.63
N ALA A 251 3.82 17.17 -2.74
CA ALA A 251 5.04 16.46 -3.10
C ALA A 251 4.76 15.05 -3.68
N ILE A 252 3.84 14.29 -3.09
CA ILE A 252 3.43 12.97 -3.62
C ILE A 252 2.82 13.11 -5.02
N ARG A 253 1.96 14.10 -5.25
CA ARG A 253 1.36 14.36 -6.57
C ARG A 253 2.43 14.71 -7.60
N GLY A 254 3.42 15.52 -7.25
CA GLY A 254 4.56 15.81 -8.13
C GLY A 254 5.36 14.54 -8.49
N LEU A 255 5.59 13.65 -7.52
CA LEU A 255 6.22 12.35 -7.78
C LEU A 255 5.35 11.44 -8.66
N LEU A 256 4.03 11.46 -8.50
CA LEU A 256 3.08 10.72 -9.34
C LEU A 256 3.00 11.28 -10.76
N GLU A 257 3.12 12.59 -10.93
CA GLU A 257 3.15 13.20 -12.26
C GLU A 257 4.41 12.77 -13.04
N LEU A 258 5.56 12.71 -12.35
CA LEU A 258 6.83 12.31 -12.95
C LEU A 258 6.97 10.78 -13.14
N TYR A 259 6.53 9.98 -12.17
CA TYR A 259 6.81 8.54 -12.10
C TYR A 259 5.57 7.65 -11.95
N GLY A 260 4.37 8.20 -11.80
CA GLY A 260 3.12 7.47 -11.50
C GLY A 260 2.65 6.53 -12.62
N LYS A 261 3.28 6.53 -13.79
CA LYS A 261 3.00 5.54 -14.85
C LYS A 261 3.36 4.09 -14.46
N GLN A 262 4.17 3.90 -13.43
CA GLN A 262 4.74 2.59 -13.08
C GLN A 262 3.74 1.67 -12.38
N ASP A 263 2.85 2.23 -11.56
CA ASP A 263 1.94 1.43 -10.73
C ASP A 263 0.51 2.02 -10.72
N SER A 264 -0.49 1.19 -10.99
CA SER A 264 -1.91 1.55 -11.03
C SER A 264 -2.45 1.93 -9.66
N LEU A 265 -1.83 1.42 -8.59
CA LEU A 265 -2.22 1.72 -7.22
C LEU A 265 -1.53 2.98 -6.67
N GLY A 266 -0.63 3.59 -7.43
CA GLY A 266 0.19 4.72 -6.97
C GLY A 266 -0.65 5.93 -6.53
N TYR A 267 -1.74 6.24 -7.23
CA TYR A 267 -2.57 7.41 -6.92
C TYR A 267 -3.26 7.31 -5.55
N PHE A 268 -3.56 6.11 -5.07
CA PHE A 268 -4.14 5.89 -3.74
C PHE A 268 -3.19 6.30 -2.60
N ALA A 269 -1.91 6.53 -2.88
CA ALA A 269 -0.98 7.11 -1.92
C ALA A 269 -1.37 8.52 -1.45
N THR A 270 -2.16 9.26 -2.23
CA THR A 270 -2.64 10.62 -1.90
C THR A 270 -3.75 10.66 -0.83
N ARG A 271 -4.21 9.49 -0.37
CA ARG A 271 -5.25 9.40 0.65
C ARG A 271 -4.82 10.00 1.98
N ARG A 272 -5.58 10.97 2.49
CA ARG A 272 -5.23 11.80 3.67
C ARG A 272 -5.27 11.08 5.02
N ASP A 273 -5.81 9.87 5.12
CA ASP A 273 -5.72 9.04 6.33
C ASP A 273 -4.39 8.26 6.45
N LYS A 274 -3.49 8.42 5.46
CA LYS A 274 -2.13 7.89 5.45
C LYS A 274 -1.14 8.92 5.98
N SER A 275 -0.06 8.41 6.54
CA SER A 275 1.17 9.15 6.79
C SER A 275 2.17 8.87 5.64
N VAL A 276 3.23 9.66 5.56
CA VAL A 276 4.29 9.46 4.56
C VAL A 276 5.68 9.56 5.19
N VAL A 277 6.62 8.81 4.63
CA VAL A 277 8.05 8.99 4.83
C VAL A 277 8.71 9.19 3.46
N PHE A 278 9.47 10.27 3.32
CA PHE A 278 10.25 10.54 2.12
C PHE A 278 11.67 9.97 2.22
N ALA A 279 12.21 9.59 1.07
CA ALA A 279 13.63 9.43 0.89
C ALA A 279 14.34 10.76 1.19
N GLN A 280 15.55 10.72 1.75
CA GLN A 280 16.31 11.95 2.05
C GLN A 280 16.56 12.81 0.80
N SER A 281 16.62 12.19 -0.38
CA SER A 281 16.70 12.88 -1.68
C SER A 281 15.42 13.62 -2.08
N GLY A 282 14.28 13.33 -1.47
CA GLY A 282 12.96 13.82 -1.87
C GLY A 282 12.40 13.18 -3.15
N ARG A 283 13.14 12.26 -3.78
CA ARG A 283 12.78 11.65 -5.07
C ARG A 283 11.89 10.42 -4.97
N ALA A 284 11.66 9.92 -3.77
CA ALA A 284 10.75 8.81 -3.52
C ALA A 284 10.11 8.91 -2.14
N ALA A 285 8.98 8.24 -1.95
CA ALA A 285 8.24 8.22 -0.69
C ALA A 285 7.51 6.89 -0.45
N VAL A 286 7.32 6.51 0.81
CA VAL A 286 6.46 5.39 1.21
C VAL A 286 5.31 5.95 2.03
N THR A 287 4.08 5.73 1.55
CA THR A 287 2.87 6.05 2.30
C THR A 287 2.43 4.86 3.13
N TYR A 288 2.05 5.11 4.38
CA TYR A 288 1.75 4.06 5.33
C TYR A 288 0.68 4.48 6.34
N ARG A 289 0.13 3.51 7.04
CA ARG A 289 -0.75 3.73 8.20
C ARG A 289 -0.41 2.74 9.30
N VAL A 290 -0.55 3.15 10.56
CA VAL A 290 -0.22 2.29 11.69
C VAL A 290 -1.50 1.73 12.30
N GLU A 291 -1.70 0.42 12.14
CA GLU A 291 -2.84 -0.31 12.70
C GLU A 291 -2.37 -1.46 13.57
N LEU A 292 -2.88 -1.56 14.80
CA LEU A 292 -2.55 -2.66 15.74
C LEU A 292 -1.03 -2.88 15.94
N GLY A 293 -0.23 -1.80 15.86
CA GLY A 293 1.23 -1.82 15.95
C GLY A 293 1.93 -2.46 14.74
N VAL A 294 1.23 -2.57 13.61
CA VAL A 294 1.79 -2.84 12.29
C VAL A 294 1.85 -1.51 11.55
N CYS A 295 3.01 -1.16 11.02
CA CYS A 295 3.16 -0.05 10.09
C CYS A 295 2.93 -0.63 8.70
N LEU A 296 1.75 -0.38 8.15
CA LEU A 296 1.31 -0.95 6.90
C LEU A 296 1.55 0.06 5.77
N ALA A 297 2.46 -0.25 4.85
CA ALA A 297 2.67 0.49 3.62
C ALA A 297 1.66 0.05 2.54
N SER A 298 1.27 0.99 1.70
CA SER A 298 0.29 0.79 0.61
C SER A 298 1.00 0.81 -0.73
N GLY A 299 1.05 -0.34 -1.41
CA GLY A 299 1.62 -0.48 -2.76
C GLY A 299 3.14 -0.29 -2.81
N ASP A 300 3.61 0.11 -3.98
CA ASP A 300 5.01 0.43 -4.23
C ASP A 300 5.39 1.79 -3.62
N PRO A 301 6.69 2.03 -3.34
CA PRO A 301 7.16 3.39 -3.09
C PRO A 301 6.84 4.30 -4.29
N ILE A 302 6.43 5.52 -4.02
CA ILE A 302 6.09 6.52 -5.04
C ILE A 302 7.36 7.27 -5.43
N GLY A 303 7.56 7.58 -6.72
CA GLY A 303 8.70 8.35 -7.22
C GLY A 303 9.73 7.52 -7.96
N ASP A 304 10.98 7.99 -8.04
CA ASP A 304 12.04 7.37 -8.83
C ASP A 304 12.45 6.00 -8.26
N PRO A 305 12.37 4.90 -9.03
CA PRO A 305 12.83 3.56 -8.62
C PRO A 305 14.26 3.51 -8.07
N ARG A 306 15.15 4.38 -8.54
CA ARG A 306 16.54 4.47 -8.05
C ARG A 306 16.60 4.96 -6.60
N ALA A 307 15.60 5.71 -6.15
CA ALA A 307 15.48 6.24 -4.79
C ALA A 307 14.58 5.39 -3.88
N TRP A 308 13.90 4.36 -4.39
CA TRP A 308 13.05 3.46 -3.60
C TRP A 308 13.80 2.81 -2.42
N PRO A 309 15.05 2.29 -2.58
CA PRO A 309 15.77 1.72 -1.44
C PRO A 309 15.94 2.72 -0.29
N GLN A 310 16.22 4.00 -0.60
CA GLN A 310 16.37 5.04 0.40
C GLN A 310 15.05 5.35 1.12
N ALA A 311 13.92 5.35 0.41
CA ALA A 311 12.59 5.53 1.02
C ALA A 311 12.22 4.35 1.93
N ILE A 312 12.49 3.11 1.48
CA ILE A 312 12.23 1.89 2.24
C ILE A 312 13.10 1.84 3.50
N ASP A 313 14.39 2.21 3.40
CA ASP A 313 15.28 2.27 4.57
C ASP A 313 14.82 3.30 5.60
N ALA A 314 14.37 4.47 5.15
CA ALA A 314 13.79 5.49 6.02
C ALA A 314 12.52 4.98 6.73
N TRP A 315 11.64 4.30 5.98
CA TRP A 315 10.42 3.73 6.51
C TRP A 315 10.69 2.58 7.50
N LEU A 316 11.61 1.66 7.19
CA LEU A 316 12.04 0.61 8.12
C LEU A 316 12.69 1.20 9.38
N GLY A 317 13.47 2.27 9.24
CA GLY A 317 14.02 3.02 10.38
C GLY A 317 12.94 3.66 11.25
N LEU A 318 11.84 4.10 10.67
CA LEU A 318 10.66 4.59 11.37
C LEU A 318 9.95 3.46 12.13
N CYS A 319 9.67 2.33 11.46
CA CYS A 319 9.13 1.12 12.08
C CYS A 319 9.97 0.68 13.26
N GLN A 320 11.29 0.75 13.11
CA GLN A 320 12.22 0.49 14.19
C GLN A 320 12.05 1.51 15.34
N THR A 321 12.12 2.79 15.06
CA THR A 321 12.02 3.81 16.12
C THR A 321 10.81 3.63 17.05
N TYR A 322 9.67 3.17 16.52
CA TYR A 322 8.43 2.99 17.27
C TYR A 322 8.02 1.55 17.62
N GLY A 323 8.82 0.54 17.24
CA GLY A 323 8.45 -0.86 17.54
C GLY A 323 7.28 -1.38 16.71
N TRP A 324 7.06 -0.84 15.51
CA TRP A 324 6.02 -1.31 14.62
C TRP A 324 6.53 -2.46 13.75
N ALA A 325 5.69 -3.47 13.57
CA ALA A 325 5.94 -4.52 12.59
C ALA A 325 5.77 -3.94 11.17
N PRO A 326 6.77 -3.98 10.29
CA PRO A 326 6.60 -3.53 8.92
C PRO A 326 5.76 -4.53 8.13
N GLY A 327 4.74 -4.03 7.44
CA GLY A 327 3.93 -4.78 6.49
C GLY A 327 3.71 -3.96 5.22
N VAL A 328 3.61 -4.60 4.07
CA VAL A 328 3.26 -3.96 2.80
C VAL A 328 2.09 -4.71 2.19
N MET A 329 1.14 -3.99 1.63
CA MET A 329 -0.02 -4.55 0.93
C MET A 329 -0.09 -4.04 -0.50
N GLY A 330 -0.30 -4.94 -1.47
CA GLY A 330 -0.56 -4.57 -2.86
C GLY A 330 0.68 -4.15 -3.65
N ALA A 331 1.89 -4.52 -3.20
CA ALA A 331 3.12 -4.21 -3.94
C ALA A 331 3.12 -4.90 -5.31
N SER A 332 3.62 -4.23 -6.34
CA SER A 332 3.86 -4.84 -7.64
C SER A 332 5.02 -5.85 -7.56
N SER A 333 5.23 -6.66 -8.60
CA SER A 333 6.41 -7.52 -8.70
C SER A 333 7.74 -6.75 -8.58
N GLN A 334 7.79 -5.49 -9.03
CA GLN A 334 8.98 -4.65 -8.93
C GLN A 334 9.17 -4.16 -7.49
N GLY A 335 8.14 -3.57 -6.88
CA GLY A 335 8.22 -3.10 -5.49
C GLY A 335 8.51 -4.24 -4.52
N ALA A 336 7.84 -5.39 -4.68
CA ALA A 336 8.07 -6.58 -3.86
C ALA A 336 9.53 -7.08 -3.92
N ARG A 337 10.20 -6.94 -5.06
CA ARG A 337 11.62 -7.26 -5.21
C ARG A 337 12.49 -6.34 -4.35
N VAL A 338 12.25 -5.04 -4.41
CA VAL A 338 13.02 -4.04 -3.64
C VAL A 338 12.75 -4.19 -2.14
N TYR A 339 11.50 -4.44 -1.73
CA TYR A 339 11.17 -4.76 -0.34
C TYR A 339 11.88 -6.02 0.15
N ARG A 340 12.04 -7.04 -0.71
CA ARG A 340 12.78 -8.27 -0.39
C ARG A 340 14.27 -8.02 -0.25
N GLU A 341 14.85 -7.19 -1.11
CA GLU A 341 16.24 -6.75 -1.00
C GLU A 341 16.50 -5.97 0.31
N ALA A 342 15.51 -5.23 0.81
CA ALA A 342 15.54 -4.57 2.11
C ALA A 342 15.33 -5.52 3.32
N GLY A 343 15.14 -6.82 3.08
CA GLY A 343 15.06 -7.86 4.11
C GLY A 343 13.65 -8.27 4.52
N LEU A 344 12.62 -7.92 3.75
CA LEU A 344 11.27 -8.48 3.91
C LEU A 344 11.10 -9.77 3.10
N ASN A 345 10.10 -10.55 3.44
CA ASN A 345 9.60 -11.64 2.60
C ASN A 345 8.43 -11.13 1.76
N ALA A 346 8.19 -11.74 0.60
CA ALA A 346 7.06 -11.43 -0.26
C ALA A 346 6.19 -12.68 -0.46
N LEU A 347 4.90 -12.55 -0.19
CA LEU A 347 3.88 -13.55 -0.45
C LEU A 347 2.94 -13.00 -1.51
N GLU A 348 2.64 -13.80 -2.54
CA GLU A 348 1.64 -13.44 -3.53
C GLU A 348 0.27 -13.32 -2.85
N LEU A 349 -0.31 -12.13 -2.96
CA LEU A 349 -1.56 -11.76 -2.30
C LEU A 349 -2.76 -12.01 -3.20
N GLY A 350 -2.59 -11.92 -4.52
CA GLY A 350 -3.63 -12.05 -5.53
C GLY A 350 -3.23 -11.36 -6.83
N ASP A 351 -4.21 -11.08 -7.70
CA ASP A 351 -3.96 -10.45 -8.99
C ASP A 351 -4.87 -9.25 -9.24
N GLU A 352 -4.33 -8.25 -9.92
CA GLU A 352 -5.07 -7.13 -10.47
C GLU A 352 -5.54 -7.42 -11.89
N ALA A 353 -6.79 -7.04 -12.19
CA ALA A 353 -7.38 -7.19 -13.52
C ALA A 353 -7.14 -5.92 -14.35
N ILE A 354 -6.31 -6.01 -15.39
CA ILE A 354 -5.96 -4.90 -16.27
C ILE A 354 -6.53 -5.12 -17.67
N LEU A 355 -7.33 -4.19 -18.15
CA LEU A 355 -7.82 -4.18 -19.53
C LEU A 355 -6.88 -3.34 -20.40
N ARG A 356 -6.41 -3.91 -21.51
CA ARG A 356 -5.78 -3.15 -22.60
C ARG A 356 -6.85 -2.71 -23.58
N THR A 357 -7.00 -1.42 -23.76
CA THR A 357 -8.10 -0.86 -24.57
C THR A 357 -7.89 -1.15 -26.06
N SER A 358 -6.64 -1.27 -26.50
CA SER A 358 -6.28 -1.68 -27.88
C SER A 358 -6.84 -3.03 -28.27
N ASP A 359 -6.94 -3.95 -27.31
CA ASP A 359 -7.27 -5.36 -27.53
C ASP A 359 -8.74 -5.65 -27.18
N PHE A 360 -9.40 -4.72 -26.48
CA PHE A 360 -10.78 -4.88 -26.05
C PHE A 360 -11.75 -4.85 -27.23
N ARG A 361 -12.50 -5.94 -27.43
CA ARG A 361 -13.55 -6.04 -28.45
C ARG A 361 -14.78 -6.70 -27.87
N LEU A 362 -15.96 -6.09 -28.01
CA LEU A 362 -17.24 -6.73 -27.64
C LEU A 362 -17.65 -7.84 -28.63
N SER A 363 -17.11 -7.79 -29.85
CA SER A 363 -17.29 -8.79 -30.90
C SER A 363 -16.37 -9.96 -30.63
N GLY A 364 -16.93 -11.05 -30.08
CA GLY A 364 -16.18 -12.27 -29.81
C GLY A 364 -17.06 -13.35 -29.15
N PRO A 365 -16.77 -14.64 -29.35
CA PRO A 365 -17.49 -15.74 -28.69
C PRO A 365 -17.39 -15.65 -27.16
N GLU A 366 -16.20 -15.41 -26.64
CA GLU A 366 -15.91 -15.33 -25.20
C GLU A 366 -16.60 -14.13 -24.53
N MET A 367 -16.76 -13.02 -25.27
CA MET A 367 -17.46 -11.82 -24.80
C MET A 367 -19.00 -11.92 -24.89
N ARG A 368 -19.57 -13.10 -25.18
CA ARG A 368 -21.03 -13.31 -25.29
C ARG A 368 -21.78 -12.88 -24.03
N GLY A 369 -21.27 -13.21 -22.85
CA GLY A 369 -21.90 -12.85 -21.57
C GLY A 369 -21.97 -11.34 -21.38
N VAL A 370 -20.84 -10.65 -21.57
CA VAL A 370 -20.74 -9.18 -21.47
C VAL A 370 -21.63 -8.52 -22.52
N ARG A 371 -21.56 -8.96 -23.78
CA ARG A 371 -22.39 -8.42 -24.87
C ARG A 371 -23.89 -8.56 -24.59
N GLN A 372 -24.33 -9.68 -24.05
CA GLN A 372 -25.74 -9.87 -23.66
C GLN A 372 -26.15 -8.92 -22.52
N ALA A 373 -25.28 -8.71 -21.53
CA ALA A 373 -25.52 -7.77 -20.44
C ALA A 373 -25.60 -6.32 -20.94
N VAL A 374 -24.66 -5.91 -21.79
CA VAL A 374 -24.63 -4.59 -22.46
C VAL A 374 -25.90 -4.37 -23.28
N THR A 375 -26.30 -5.34 -24.12
CA THR A 375 -27.53 -5.23 -24.92
C THR A 375 -28.77 -5.11 -24.04
N ARG A 376 -28.83 -5.84 -22.92
CA ARG A 376 -29.95 -5.74 -21.97
C ARG A 376 -30.03 -4.35 -21.33
N ALA A 377 -28.90 -3.82 -20.88
CA ALA A 377 -28.79 -2.48 -20.31
C ALA A 377 -29.23 -1.40 -21.31
N ARG A 378 -28.77 -1.48 -22.57
CA ARG A 378 -29.21 -0.55 -23.63
C ARG A 378 -30.71 -0.68 -23.93
N ARG A 379 -31.28 -1.90 -23.96
CA ARG A 379 -32.72 -2.11 -24.16
C ARG A 379 -33.57 -1.53 -23.02
N ALA A 380 -33.04 -1.55 -21.80
CA ALA A 380 -33.64 -0.85 -20.66
C ALA A 380 -33.60 0.68 -20.82
N GLY A 381 -32.90 1.21 -21.83
CA GLY A 381 -32.79 2.63 -22.13
C GLY A 381 -31.62 3.32 -21.45
N LEU A 382 -30.64 2.55 -20.96
CA LEU A 382 -29.48 3.14 -20.31
C LEU A 382 -28.51 3.75 -21.33
N THR A 383 -28.01 4.93 -21.00
CA THR A 383 -26.92 5.63 -21.69
C THR A 383 -25.74 5.85 -20.75
N VAL A 384 -24.54 6.06 -21.28
CA VAL A 384 -23.33 6.28 -20.48
C VAL A 384 -22.72 7.64 -20.81
N ARG A 385 -22.36 8.37 -19.75
CA ARG A 385 -21.66 9.65 -19.82
C ARG A 385 -20.31 9.52 -19.13
N ILE A 386 -19.25 10.04 -19.75
CA ILE A 386 -17.87 10.00 -19.22
C ILE A 386 -17.35 11.43 -19.17
N ARG A 387 -16.93 11.89 -17.99
CA ARG A 387 -16.40 13.25 -17.77
C ARG A 387 -15.24 13.22 -16.79
N ARG A 388 -14.37 14.24 -16.82
CA ARG A 388 -13.40 14.46 -15.74
C ARG A 388 -14.08 15.20 -14.59
N HIS A 389 -13.58 15.01 -13.38
CA HIS A 389 -14.12 15.71 -12.21
C HIS A 389 -14.08 17.23 -12.37
N ARG A 390 -13.02 17.78 -12.98
CA ARG A 390 -12.91 19.22 -13.25
C ARG A 390 -13.96 19.79 -14.22
N ASP A 391 -14.63 18.94 -14.99
CA ASP A 391 -15.66 19.34 -15.94
C ASP A 391 -17.08 19.29 -15.32
N ILE A 392 -17.17 18.99 -14.02
CA ILE A 392 -18.42 18.87 -13.26
C ILE A 392 -18.50 20.05 -12.30
N SER A 393 -19.64 20.73 -12.23
CA SER A 393 -19.82 21.84 -11.29
C SER A 393 -19.86 21.34 -9.85
N ASP A 394 -19.52 22.20 -8.89
CA ASP A 394 -19.57 21.86 -7.46
C ASP A 394 -20.97 21.40 -7.01
N GLU A 395 -22.03 22.01 -7.56
CA GLU A 395 -23.42 21.63 -7.30
C GLU A 395 -23.73 20.21 -7.81
N GLU A 396 -23.37 19.89 -9.05
CA GLU A 396 -23.59 18.56 -9.63
C GLU A 396 -22.72 17.50 -8.93
N MET A 397 -21.50 17.85 -8.53
CA MET A 397 -20.61 16.98 -7.76
C MET A 397 -21.19 16.69 -6.37
N ALA A 398 -21.78 17.67 -5.69
CA ALA A 398 -22.44 17.47 -4.40
C ALA A 398 -23.63 16.49 -4.51
N GLU A 399 -24.44 16.59 -5.56
CA GLU A 399 -25.49 15.60 -5.83
C GLU A 399 -24.93 14.21 -6.09
N THR A 400 -23.81 14.13 -6.82
CA THR A 400 -23.14 12.87 -7.14
C THR A 400 -22.61 12.19 -5.87
N ILE A 401 -22.02 12.96 -4.96
CA ILE A 401 -21.58 12.48 -3.65
C ILE A 401 -22.79 11.98 -2.84
N SER A 402 -23.87 12.76 -2.78
CA SER A 402 -25.11 12.36 -2.09
C SER A 402 -25.68 11.04 -2.63
N ARG A 403 -25.66 10.85 -3.96
CA ARG A 403 -26.07 9.58 -4.60
C ARG A 403 -25.15 8.44 -4.21
N ALA A 404 -23.83 8.63 -4.33
CA ALA A 404 -22.82 7.64 -3.96
C ALA A 404 -22.94 7.19 -2.49
N ASP A 405 -23.25 8.13 -1.60
CA ASP A 405 -23.46 7.88 -0.17
C ASP A 405 -24.74 7.08 0.08
N SER A 406 -25.84 7.42 -0.60
CA SER A 406 -27.13 6.73 -0.46
C SER A 406 -27.12 5.29 -0.98
N TRP A 407 -26.27 4.99 -1.96
CA TRP A 407 -26.11 3.66 -2.56
C TRP A 407 -25.06 2.80 -1.86
N ARG A 408 -24.57 3.24 -0.69
CA ARG A 408 -23.57 2.52 0.09
C ARG A 408 -24.23 1.45 0.95
N ASP A 409 -23.78 0.21 0.81
CA ASP A 409 -24.28 -0.94 1.60
C ASP A 409 -23.79 -0.93 3.08
N THR A 410 -22.83 -0.07 3.44
CA THR A 410 -22.19 -0.03 4.78
C THR A 410 -22.08 1.39 5.32
N GLN A 411 -22.12 1.56 6.65
CA GLN A 411 -22.02 2.88 7.29
C GLN A 411 -20.65 3.58 7.18
N THR A 412 -19.57 2.85 6.84
CA THR A 412 -18.21 3.43 6.73
C THR A 412 -17.62 3.16 5.35
N GLU A 413 -16.89 4.15 4.81
CA GLU A 413 -16.10 3.99 3.60
C GLU A 413 -15.03 2.92 3.79
N ARG A 414 -14.96 1.95 2.87
CA ARG A 414 -13.94 0.89 2.84
C ARG A 414 -12.73 1.35 2.04
N GLY A 415 -11.58 0.76 2.34
CA GLY A 415 -10.36 0.85 1.56
C GLY A 415 -9.18 1.46 2.32
N PHE A 416 -7.98 1.10 1.88
CA PHE A 416 -6.70 1.68 2.29
C PHE A 416 -5.74 1.69 1.08
N SER A 417 -5.49 0.53 0.48
CA SER A 417 -4.55 0.42 -0.64
C SER A 417 -5.21 0.63 -2.01
N MET A 418 -6.55 0.57 -2.06
CA MET A 418 -7.32 0.37 -3.29
C MET A 418 -8.57 1.25 -3.40
N ALA A 419 -8.75 2.17 -2.46
CA ALA A 419 -9.78 3.20 -2.55
C ALA A 419 -9.25 4.50 -1.96
N LEU A 420 -9.54 5.61 -2.62
CA LEU A 420 -9.17 6.95 -2.21
C LEU A 420 -10.05 7.42 -1.05
N GLY A 421 -11.30 6.93 -1.00
CA GLY A 421 -12.23 7.23 0.09
C GLY A 421 -12.63 8.71 0.19
N ARG A 422 -12.55 9.41 -0.94
CA ARG A 422 -13.06 10.77 -1.15
C ARG A 422 -13.47 10.91 -2.61
N LEU A 423 -14.69 11.39 -2.85
CA LEU A 423 -15.21 11.71 -4.18
C LEU A 423 -15.38 13.22 -4.28
N GLY A 424 -15.00 13.82 -5.41
CA GLY A 424 -15.18 15.25 -5.65
C GLY A 424 -14.19 16.19 -4.96
N ASP A 425 -13.05 15.68 -4.47
CA ASP A 425 -11.99 16.55 -3.93
C ASP A 425 -11.45 17.48 -5.05
N PRO A 426 -11.31 18.80 -4.83
CA PRO A 426 -10.81 19.73 -5.84
C PRO A 426 -9.43 19.38 -6.39
N ALA A 427 -8.57 18.72 -5.59
CA ALA A 427 -7.25 18.27 -6.03
C ALA A 427 -7.30 17.04 -6.96
N ASP A 428 -8.47 16.40 -7.09
CA ASP A 428 -8.69 15.18 -7.89
C ASP A 428 -9.41 15.45 -9.21
N GLY A 429 -9.23 16.65 -9.78
CA GLY A 429 -9.86 17.08 -11.04
C GLY A 429 -9.58 16.18 -12.26
N ASP A 430 -8.47 15.44 -12.25
CA ASP A 430 -8.08 14.49 -13.31
C ASP A 430 -8.79 13.13 -13.24
N CYS A 431 -9.46 12.82 -12.13
CA CYS A 431 -10.25 11.60 -12.00
C CYS A 431 -11.40 11.58 -13.01
N LEU A 432 -11.72 10.39 -13.51
CA LEU A 432 -12.83 10.17 -14.44
C LEU A 432 -14.06 9.66 -13.70
N LEU A 433 -15.19 10.27 -13.99
CA LEU A 433 -16.50 9.81 -13.59
C LEU A 433 -17.23 9.21 -14.80
N VAL A 434 -17.60 7.93 -14.69
CA VAL A 434 -18.42 7.21 -15.66
C VAL A 434 -19.79 6.98 -15.04
N GLU A 435 -20.83 7.57 -15.62
CA GLU A 435 -22.19 7.50 -15.10
C GLU A 435 -23.10 6.77 -16.07
N ALA A 436 -23.94 5.87 -15.56
CA ALA A 436 -25.05 5.32 -16.32
C ALA A 436 -26.33 6.08 -15.97
N MET A 437 -27.03 6.55 -17.00
CA MET A 437 -28.27 7.31 -16.88
C MET A 437 -29.43 6.55 -17.53
N ASP A 438 -30.62 6.66 -16.96
CA ASP A 438 -31.83 6.13 -17.57
C ASP A 438 -32.42 7.06 -18.65
N ARG A 439 -33.63 6.73 -19.13
CA ARG A 439 -34.33 7.48 -20.19
C ARG A 439 -34.75 8.87 -19.75
N ASP A 440 -34.94 9.06 -18.45
CA ASP A 440 -35.37 10.32 -17.84
C ASP A 440 -34.17 11.18 -17.45
N GLY A 441 -32.94 10.70 -17.72
CA GLY A 441 -31.69 11.38 -17.40
C GLY A 441 -31.22 11.17 -15.96
N ALA A 442 -31.89 10.32 -15.17
CA ALA A 442 -31.49 10.06 -13.80
C ALA A 442 -30.29 9.10 -13.75
N VAL A 443 -29.29 9.45 -12.92
CA VAL A 443 -28.10 8.62 -12.72
C VAL A 443 -28.48 7.39 -11.89
N VAL A 444 -28.22 6.20 -12.43
CA VAL A 444 -28.55 4.89 -11.79
C VAL A 444 -27.31 4.11 -11.34
N ALA A 445 -26.12 4.47 -11.83
CA ALA A 445 -24.85 3.92 -11.37
C ALA A 445 -23.69 4.84 -11.72
N MET A 446 -22.57 4.69 -11.03
CA MET A 446 -21.34 5.45 -11.28
C MET A 446 -20.08 4.63 -11.01
N LEU A 447 -19.03 4.92 -11.78
CA LEU A 447 -17.65 4.51 -11.54
C LEU A 447 -16.78 5.76 -11.41
N SER A 448 -15.98 5.85 -10.35
CA SER A 448 -14.88 6.83 -10.25
C SER A 448 -13.57 6.11 -10.53
N LEU A 449 -12.74 6.67 -11.42
CA LEU A 449 -11.43 6.14 -11.74
C LEU A 449 -10.34 7.19 -11.51
N VAL A 450 -9.32 6.81 -10.77
CA VAL A 450 -8.14 7.64 -10.51
C VAL A 450 -7.12 7.53 -11.64
N PRO A 451 -6.30 8.58 -11.88
CA PRO A 451 -5.24 8.56 -12.88
C PRO A 451 -4.17 7.49 -12.60
N TRP A 452 -3.75 6.78 -13.63
CA TRP A 452 -2.57 5.90 -13.64
C TRP A 452 -1.53 6.40 -14.65
N GLY A 453 -0.82 7.45 -14.24
CA GLY A 453 0.00 8.27 -15.14
C GLY A 453 -0.87 9.00 -16.16
N ALA A 454 -0.28 9.38 -17.30
CA ALA A 454 -0.99 10.14 -18.34
C ALA A 454 -1.96 9.32 -19.20
N THR A 455 -1.79 7.99 -19.26
CA THR A 455 -2.47 7.13 -20.26
C THR A 455 -3.24 5.96 -19.66
N GLY A 456 -3.36 5.90 -18.33
CA GLY A 456 -4.07 4.83 -17.65
C GLY A 456 -5.04 5.36 -16.63
N VAL A 457 -5.99 4.52 -16.24
CA VAL A 457 -6.92 4.80 -15.13
C VAL A 457 -7.12 3.56 -14.28
N SER A 458 -7.38 3.75 -12.98
CA SER A 458 -7.62 2.68 -12.02
C SER A 458 -8.94 2.89 -11.30
N LEU A 459 -9.76 1.85 -11.20
CA LEU A 459 -11.05 1.92 -10.54
C LEU A 459 -10.91 2.17 -9.04
N ASP A 460 -11.49 3.27 -8.58
CA ASP A 460 -11.55 3.67 -7.17
C ASP A 460 -12.92 3.36 -6.55
N LEU A 461 -13.98 3.91 -7.15
CA LEU A 461 -15.34 3.79 -6.65
C LEU A 461 -16.22 3.07 -7.67
N MET A 462 -17.02 2.11 -7.20
CA MET A 462 -18.11 1.51 -7.96
C MET A 462 -19.39 1.57 -7.10
N ARG A 463 -20.42 2.24 -7.60
CA ARG A 463 -21.73 2.35 -6.94
C ARG A 463 -22.85 2.16 -7.94
N ARG A 464 -23.93 1.52 -7.49
CA ARG A 464 -25.14 1.32 -8.30
C ARG A 464 -26.37 1.49 -7.41
N SER A 465 -27.40 2.13 -7.94
CA SER A 465 -28.71 2.19 -7.31
C SER A 465 -29.30 0.78 -7.14
N PRO A 466 -30.04 0.50 -6.05
CA PRO A 466 -30.78 -0.76 -5.89
C PRO A 466 -31.73 -1.06 -7.06
N GLY A 467 -32.25 -0.02 -7.73
CA GLY A 467 -33.12 -0.14 -8.89
C GLY A 467 -32.39 -0.29 -10.24
N SER A 468 -31.05 -0.33 -10.26
CA SER A 468 -30.29 -0.35 -11.50
C SER A 468 -30.51 -1.65 -12.30
N PRO A 469 -30.75 -1.57 -13.63
CA PRO A 469 -30.90 -2.74 -14.47
C PRO A 469 -29.67 -3.66 -14.45
N ASN A 470 -29.91 -4.97 -14.59
CA ASN A 470 -28.82 -5.93 -14.76
C ASN A 470 -28.03 -5.66 -16.04
N GLY A 471 -26.70 -5.58 -15.93
CA GLY A 471 -25.80 -5.23 -17.03
C GLY A 471 -25.30 -3.78 -17.03
N THR A 472 -25.70 -2.96 -16.05
CA THR A 472 -25.30 -1.55 -15.96
C THR A 472 -23.78 -1.36 -15.81
N ILE A 473 -23.13 -2.14 -14.94
CA ILE A 473 -21.67 -2.08 -14.76
C ILE A 473 -20.95 -2.54 -16.05
N GLU A 474 -21.43 -3.62 -16.67
CA GLU A 474 -20.90 -4.13 -17.94
C GLU A 474 -20.99 -3.09 -19.05
N LEU A 475 -22.11 -2.36 -19.13
CA LEU A 475 -22.29 -1.26 -20.05
C LEU A 475 -21.27 -0.15 -19.80
N MET A 476 -21.13 0.33 -18.56
CA MET A 476 -20.18 1.40 -18.22
C MET A 476 -18.72 1.02 -18.50
N VAL A 477 -18.28 -0.18 -18.09
CA VAL A 477 -16.90 -0.66 -18.35
C VAL A 477 -16.65 -0.82 -19.85
N SER A 478 -17.63 -1.35 -20.59
CA SER A 478 -17.49 -1.53 -22.04
C SER A 478 -17.46 -0.19 -22.77
N GLU A 479 -18.32 0.76 -22.41
CA GLU A 479 -18.33 2.10 -23.00
C GLU A 479 -17.03 2.85 -22.71
N LEU A 480 -16.51 2.76 -21.47
CA LEU A 480 -15.21 3.32 -21.15
C LEU A 480 -14.09 2.71 -22.00
N ALA A 481 -14.05 1.39 -22.15
CA ALA A 481 -13.02 0.71 -22.92
C ALA A 481 -13.11 1.01 -24.43
N LEU A 482 -14.33 1.15 -24.98
CA LEU A 482 -14.56 1.46 -26.39
C LEU A 482 -14.29 2.93 -26.74
N ASN A 483 -14.54 3.86 -25.82
CA ASN A 483 -14.28 5.29 -25.99
C ASN A 483 -12.91 5.72 -25.46
N ALA A 484 -12.06 4.76 -25.08
CA ALA A 484 -10.79 5.02 -24.43
C ALA A 484 -9.79 5.82 -25.30
N GLU A 485 -9.80 5.62 -26.62
CA GLU A 485 -8.92 6.30 -27.56
C GLU A 485 -9.16 7.82 -27.57
N ALA A 486 -10.43 8.24 -27.57
CA ALA A 486 -10.81 9.66 -27.49
C ALA A 486 -10.38 10.32 -26.15
N LEU A 487 -10.18 9.51 -25.11
CA LEU A 487 -9.76 9.95 -23.78
C LEU A 487 -8.24 9.81 -23.56
N GLY A 488 -7.49 9.26 -24.52
CA GLY A 488 -6.05 8.98 -24.40
C GLY A 488 -5.71 7.83 -23.45
N ILE A 489 -6.66 6.91 -23.19
CA ILE A 489 -6.52 5.81 -22.23
C ILE A 489 -6.12 4.53 -22.97
N ILE A 490 -5.00 3.93 -22.60
CA ILE A 490 -4.51 2.65 -23.16
C ILE A 490 -4.74 1.46 -22.22
N ARG A 491 -4.98 1.73 -20.94
CA ARG A 491 -5.09 0.70 -19.89
C ARG A 491 -6.05 1.11 -18.78
N ILE A 492 -6.87 0.16 -18.35
CA ILE A 492 -7.87 0.35 -17.29
C ILE A 492 -7.66 -0.74 -16.25
N SER A 493 -7.40 -0.39 -15.00
CA SER A 493 -7.44 -1.35 -13.90
C SER A 493 -8.86 -1.46 -13.34
N LEU A 494 -9.37 -2.68 -13.25
CA LEU A 494 -10.66 -3.03 -12.62
C LEU A 494 -10.49 -3.44 -11.15
N ASN A 495 -9.39 -3.01 -10.53
CA ASN A 495 -9.04 -3.28 -9.14
C ASN A 495 -8.66 -4.77 -8.89
N PHE A 496 -8.29 -5.06 -7.65
CA PHE A 496 -7.59 -6.25 -7.20
C PHE A 496 -8.51 -7.38 -6.74
N ALA A 497 -8.19 -8.61 -7.13
CA ALA A 497 -8.82 -9.83 -6.60
C ALA A 497 -7.83 -10.56 -5.67
N MET A 498 -8.07 -10.53 -4.35
CA MET A 498 -7.23 -11.26 -3.40
C MET A 498 -7.35 -12.78 -3.57
N PHE A 499 -6.23 -13.47 -3.39
CA PHE A 499 -6.09 -14.92 -3.24
C PHE A 499 -6.51 -15.77 -4.45
N ARG A 500 -6.51 -15.22 -5.66
CA ARG A 500 -6.85 -15.97 -6.89
C ARG A 500 -6.04 -17.26 -7.06
N SER A 501 -4.72 -17.21 -6.90
CA SER A 501 -3.86 -18.40 -7.08
C SER A 501 -4.22 -19.56 -6.14
N ALA A 502 -4.71 -19.26 -4.93
CA ALA A 502 -5.22 -20.29 -4.01
C ALA A 502 -6.56 -20.90 -4.48
N PHE A 503 -7.41 -20.15 -5.19
CA PHE A 503 -8.64 -20.67 -5.80
C PHE A 503 -8.37 -21.50 -7.05
N GLU A 504 -7.44 -21.08 -7.92
CA GLU A 504 -7.08 -21.83 -9.13
C GLU A 504 -6.34 -23.13 -8.82
N GLN A 505 -5.32 -23.10 -7.96
CA GLN A 505 -4.57 -24.29 -7.56
C GLN A 505 -5.43 -25.29 -6.79
N GLY A 506 -6.37 -24.81 -5.97
CA GLY A 506 -7.31 -25.66 -5.23
C GLY A 506 -8.46 -26.25 -6.07
N ALA A 507 -8.66 -25.78 -7.32
CA ALA A 507 -9.68 -26.25 -8.25
C ALA A 507 -9.16 -27.23 -9.32
N GLN A 508 -7.84 -27.34 -9.48
CA GLN A 508 -7.22 -28.28 -10.40
C GLN A 508 -7.39 -29.74 -9.94
N LEU A 509 -7.69 -30.63 -10.89
CA LEU A 509 -7.72 -32.10 -10.69
C LEU A 509 -6.30 -32.59 -10.36
N GLY A 510 -5.99 -32.69 -9.06
CA GLY A 510 -4.66 -33.05 -8.55
C GLY A 510 -4.22 -32.32 -7.28
N ALA A 511 -4.98 -31.32 -6.81
CA ALA A 511 -4.63 -30.54 -5.63
C ALA A 511 -4.45 -31.40 -4.35
N GLY A 512 -3.31 -31.28 -3.66
CA GLY A 512 -3.01 -32.03 -2.43
C GLY A 512 -3.93 -31.69 -1.24
N PRO A 513 -3.94 -32.51 -0.15
CA PRO A 513 -4.83 -32.33 1.00
C PRO A 513 -4.73 -30.95 1.67
N VAL A 514 -3.51 -30.40 1.73
CA VAL A 514 -3.22 -29.08 2.31
C VAL A 514 -3.84 -27.96 1.48
N ALA A 515 -3.75 -28.03 0.15
CA ALA A 515 -4.35 -27.03 -0.74
C ALA A 515 -5.89 -27.04 -0.65
N ARG A 516 -6.51 -28.21 -0.43
CA ARG A 516 -7.96 -28.31 -0.20
C ARG A 516 -8.39 -27.75 1.15
N LEU A 517 -7.62 -27.98 2.21
CA LEU A 517 -7.87 -27.40 3.54
C LEU A 517 -7.75 -25.88 3.50
N TRP A 518 -6.71 -25.34 2.85
CA TRP A 518 -6.52 -23.91 2.64
C TRP A 518 -7.67 -23.29 1.84
N ARG A 519 -8.13 -23.95 0.77
CA ARG A 519 -9.33 -23.53 0.04
C ARG A 519 -10.58 -23.51 0.94
N GLY A 520 -10.77 -24.54 1.77
CA GLY A 520 -11.87 -24.59 2.73
C GLY A 520 -11.84 -23.45 3.75
N LEU A 521 -10.65 -23.13 4.28
CA LEU A 521 -10.42 -22.00 5.18
C LEU A 521 -10.72 -20.65 4.47
N LEU A 522 -10.24 -20.48 3.24
CA LEU A 522 -10.49 -19.27 2.45
C LEU A 522 -11.96 -19.13 2.05
N LEU A 523 -12.68 -20.22 1.77
CA LEU A 523 -14.13 -20.23 1.51
C LEU A 523 -14.96 -19.96 2.77
N PHE A 524 -14.50 -20.40 3.94
CA PHE A 524 -15.08 -20.00 5.21
C PHE A 524 -14.95 -18.48 5.36
N PHE A 525 -13.75 -17.92 5.17
CA PHE A 525 -13.51 -16.48 5.22
C PHE A 525 -14.19 -15.69 4.08
N SER A 526 -14.48 -16.29 2.93
CA SER A 526 -15.19 -15.62 1.82
C SER A 526 -16.67 -15.34 2.11
N ARG A 527 -17.27 -15.97 3.13
CA ARG A 527 -18.58 -15.53 3.68
C ARG A 527 -18.52 -14.12 4.28
N TRP A 528 -17.33 -13.67 4.70
CA TRP A 528 -17.09 -12.34 5.24
C TRP A 528 -16.38 -11.39 4.24
N TRP A 529 -15.78 -11.94 3.16
CA TRP A 529 -15.06 -11.20 2.11
C TRP A 529 -15.51 -11.63 0.69
N GLN A 530 -16.12 -10.72 -0.09
CA GLN A 530 -16.68 -10.94 -1.46
C GLN A 530 -15.64 -11.24 -2.58
N LEU A 531 -14.62 -12.06 -2.30
CA LEU A 531 -13.46 -12.29 -3.18
C LEU A 531 -13.82 -13.05 -4.47
N GLU A 532 -14.69 -14.06 -4.38
CA GLU A 532 -15.08 -14.88 -5.53
C GLU A 532 -15.97 -14.13 -6.53
N THR A 533 -16.87 -13.27 -6.04
CA THR A 533 -17.77 -12.47 -6.87
C THR A 533 -17.01 -11.43 -7.67
N LEU A 534 -16.00 -10.78 -7.07
CA LEU A 534 -15.16 -9.80 -7.74
C LEU A 534 -14.31 -10.45 -8.84
N TYR A 535 -13.68 -11.59 -8.54
CA TYR A 535 -12.92 -12.36 -9.53
C TYR A 535 -13.77 -12.74 -10.75
N ARG A 536 -14.93 -13.38 -10.53
CA ARG A 536 -15.84 -13.77 -11.63
C ARG A 536 -16.36 -12.56 -12.40
N SER A 537 -16.61 -11.44 -11.72
CA SER A 537 -17.05 -10.20 -12.35
C SER A 537 -15.97 -9.59 -13.24
N ASN A 538 -14.68 -9.74 -12.93
CA ASN A 538 -13.60 -9.17 -13.75
C ASN A 538 -13.18 -10.12 -14.88
N MET A 539 -13.17 -11.43 -14.63
CA MET A 539 -12.77 -12.46 -15.61
C MET A 539 -13.57 -12.40 -16.91
N LYS A 540 -14.84 -11.96 -16.87
CA LYS A 540 -15.71 -11.84 -18.05
C LYS A 540 -15.22 -10.84 -19.11
N TYR A 541 -14.28 -9.95 -18.75
CA TYR A 541 -13.70 -8.95 -19.66
C TYR A 541 -12.35 -9.38 -20.25
N GLN A 542 -11.90 -10.62 -19.98
CA GLN A 542 -10.59 -11.13 -20.41
C GLN A 542 -9.41 -10.21 -20.04
N PRO A 543 -9.24 -9.84 -18.75
CA PRO A 543 -8.16 -8.96 -18.34
C PRO A 543 -6.80 -9.66 -18.39
N ASP A 544 -5.75 -8.85 -18.57
CA ASP A 544 -4.39 -9.21 -18.16
C ASP A 544 -4.33 -9.25 -16.64
N TRP A 545 -3.86 -10.37 -16.10
CA TRP A 545 -3.71 -10.54 -14.66
C TRP A 545 -2.29 -10.20 -14.24
N VAL A 546 -2.16 -9.22 -13.34
CA VAL A 546 -0.86 -8.77 -12.82
C VAL A 546 -0.77 -9.09 -11.33
N PRO A 547 0.25 -9.87 -10.90
CA PRO A 547 0.34 -10.30 -9.51
C PRO A 547 0.69 -9.15 -8.57
N ARG A 548 0.06 -9.15 -7.40
CA ARG A 548 0.35 -8.25 -6.28
C ARG A 548 0.80 -9.04 -5.07
N TYR A 549 1.67 -8.43 -4.27
CA TYR A 549 2.34 -9.09 -3.16
C TYR A 549 2.04 -8.37 -1.84
N ALA A 550 1.98 -9.17 -0.77
CA ALA A 550 2.11 -8.69 0.59
C ALA A 550 3.55 -8.92 1.06
N CYS A 551 4.17 -7.91 1.67
CA CYS A 551 5.52 -8.04 2.22
C CYS A 551 5.51 -7.97 3.75
N TYR A 552 6.35 -8.76 4.41
CA TYR A 552 6.41 -8.88 5.86
C TYR A 552 7.81 -9.27 6.35
N GLU A 553 8.18 -8.88 7.57
CA GLU A 553 9.52 -9.18 8.10
C GLU A 553 9.70 -10.66 8.46
N ASP A 554 8.73 -11.25 9.15
CA ASP A 554 8.78 -12.64 9.66
C ASP A 554 7.42 -13.32 9.44
N ALA A 555 7.42 -14.61 9.07
CA ALA A 555 6.21 -15.40 8.87
C ALA A 555 5.30 -15.42 10.12
N ARG A 556 5.88 -15.31 11.32
CA ARG A 556 5.12 -15.21 12.59
C ARG A 556 4.24 -13.96 12.67
N LEU A 557 4.55 -12.92 11.89
CA LEU A 557 3.79 -11.67 11.86
C LEU A 557 2.66 -11.71 10.84
N ILE A 558 2.57 -12.71 9.96
CA ILE A 558 1.53 -12.80 8.91
C ILE A 558 0.12 -12.65 9.49
N PRO A 559 -0.30 -13.35 10.56
CA PRO A 559 -1.64 -13.17 11.10
C PRO A 559 -1.91 -11.75 11.58
N ARG A 560 -0.91 -11.12 12.21
CA ARG A 560 -1.02 -9.75 12.73
C ARG A 560 -1.09 -8.72 11.60
N VAL A 561 -0.25 -8.87 10.58
CA VAL A 561 -0.28 -8.04 9.36
C VAL A 561 -1.61 -8.23 8.66
N GLY A 562 -2.10 -9.46 8.50
CA GLY A 562 -3.41 -9.76 7.89
C GLY A 562 -4.58 -9.10 8.62
N VAL A 563 -4.63 -9.15 9.95
CA VAL A 563 -5.67 -8.46 10.74
C VAL A 563 -5.54 -6.94 10.60
N ALA A 564 -4.32 -6.38 10.67
CA ALA A 564 -4.09 -4.95 10.48
C ALA A 564 -4.53 -4.48 9.08
N SER A 565 -4.23 -5.28 8.05
CA SER A 565 -4.67 -5.07 6.67
C SER A 565 -6.19 -5.09 6.53
N ALA A 566 -6.87 -6.05 7.14
CA ALA A 566 -8.33 -6.11 7.14
C ALA A 566 -8.97 -4.90 7.84
N PHE A 567 -8.34 -4.40 8.91
CA PHE A 567 -8.76 -3.17 9.58
C PHE A 567 -8.55 -1.93 8.72
N ALA A 568 -7.38 -1.82 8.09
CA ALA A 568 -7.02 -0.70 7.23
C ALA A 568 -7.94 -0.63 6.00
N GLU A 569 -8.17 -1.76 5.31
CA GLU A 569 -9.10 -1.85 4.18
C GLU A 569 -10.59 -1.70 4.59
N GLY A 570 -10.89 -1.58 5.88
CA GLY A 570 -12.25 -1.37 6.38
C GLY A 570 -13.16 -2.61 6.33
N PHE A 571 -12.58 -3.80 6.16
CA PHE A 571 -13.31 -5.06 6.25
C PHE A 571 -13.63 -5.46 7.71
N LEU A 572 -12.81 -5.02 8.66
CA LEU A 572 -13.06 -5.14 10.09
C LEU A 572 -13.29 -3.74 10.69
N VAL A 573 -14.37 -3.59 11.46
CA VAL A 573 -14.71 -2.36 12.18
C VAL A 573 -14.88 -2.72 13.66
N LEU A 574 -14.16 -2.03 14.56
CA LEU A 574 -14.34 -2.21 16.00
C LEU A 574 -15.60 -1.44 16.44
N PRO A 575 -16.39 -1.99 17.38
CA PRO A 575 -17.66 -1.40 17.81
C PRO A 575 -17.57 -0.01 18.48
N PHE A 576 -16.38 0.60 18.59
CA PHE A 576 -16.17 1.88 19.29
C PHE A 576 -15.20 2.86 18.59
N THR A 577 -14.85 2.63 17.32
CA THR A 577 -13.98 3.54 16.56
C THR A 577 -14.79 4.54 15.73
N ARG A 578 -14.82 5.82 16.15
CA ARG A 578 -15.31 6.93 15.30
C ARG A 578 -14.28 7.23 14.21
N ARG A 579 -14.66 7.06 12.94
CA ARG A 579 -13.81 7.34 11.76
C ARG A 579 -14.00 8.75 11.17
N ASP A 580 -14.93 9.54 11.70
CA ASP A 580 -15.32 10.84 11.14
C ASP A 580 -14.38 12.01 11.51
N LYS A 581 -13.08 11.75 11.74
CA LYS A 581 -12.12 12.83 11.96
C LYS A 581 -11.48 13.22 10.63
N VAL A 582 -11.46 14.51 10.34
CA VAL A 582 -10.61 15.08 9.29
C VAL A 582 -9.15 14.81 9.70
N HIS A 583 -8.45 13.99 8.93
CA HIS A 583 -7.06 13.63 9.19
C HIS A 583 -6.18 14.69 8.51
N THR A 584 -5.75 15.70 9.26
CA THR A 584 -4.72 16.66 8.82
C THR A 584 -3.46 16.47 9.64
N GLY A 585 -2.33 16.34 8.95
CA GLY A 585 -1.02 16.38 9.61
C GLY A 585 -0.78 17.72 10.27
N HIS A 586 -0.01 17.72 11.36
CA HIS A 586 0.44 18.95 12.01
C HIS A 586 1.84 19.36 11.57
N TYR A 587 2.64 18.42 11.04
CA TYR A 587 4.03 18.65 10.66
C TYR A 587 4.31 18.06 9.28
N PRO A 588 4.94 18.78 8.34
CA PRO A 588 5.32 18.23 7.06
C PRO A 588 6.41 17.16 7.24
N ALA A 589 6.28 16.06 6.50
CA ALA A 589 7.26 14.98 6.44
C ALA A 589 8.23 15.12 5.25
N VAL A 590 7.90 16.00 4.29
CA VAL A 590 8.79 16.37 3.18
C VAL A 590 10.18 16.81 3.68
N PRO A 591 11.27 16.46 2.96
CA PRO A 591 12.60 16.89 3.34
C PRO A 591 12.69 18.43 3.39
N PRO A 592 13.41 19.02 4.36
CA PRO A 592 13.48 20.48 4.53
C PRO A 592 13.87 21.22 3.26
N ARG A 593 14.81 20.67 2.47
CA ARG A 593 15.22 21.24 1.19
C ARG A 593 14.09 21.37 0.17
N LEU A 594 13.13 20.44 0.19
CA LEU A 594 11.98 20.46 -0.70
C LEU A 594 10.91 21.42 -0.17
N ALA A 595 10.67 21.45 1.14
CA ALA A 595 9.77 22.42 1.76
C ALA A 595 10.26 23.87 1.55
N GLU A 596 11.56 24.11 1.74
CA GLU A 596 12.22 25.42 1.53
C GLU A 596 12.24 25.87 0.06
N SER A 597 11.94 24.98 -0.90
CA SER A 597 11.90 25.34 -2.32
C SER A 597 10.75 26.28 -2.68
N GLY A 598 9.68 26.30 -1.86
CA GLY A 598 8.47 27.08 -2.13
C GLY A 598 7.62 26.57 -3.29
N LEU A 599 7.97 25.41 -3.89
CA LEU A 599 7.24 24.81 -5.01
C LEU A 599 6.03 23.97 -4.56
N LEU A 600 5.95 23.63 -3.28
CA LEU A 600 4.88 22.79 -2.74
C LEU A 600 3.67 23.63 -2.34
N HIS A 601 2.47 23.11 -2.59
CA HIS A 601 1.23 23.82 -2.30
C HIS A 601 0.60 23.32 -0.99
N PRO A 602 0.27 24.22 -0.04
CA PRO A 602 -0.33 23.83 1.24
C PRO A 602 -1.75 23.25 1.16
N ASP A 603 -2.44 23.40 0.02
CA ASP A 603 -3.76 22.83 -0.23
C ASP A 603 -3.71 21.37 -0.73
N GLY A 604 -2.51 20.85 -1.00
CA GLY A 604 -2.31 19.51 -1.52
C GLY A 604 -2.49 19.37 -3.03
N SER A 605 -2.63 20.49 -3.76
CA SER A 605 -2.62 20.48 -5.23
C SER A 605 -1.23 20.11 -5.78
N ALA A 606 -1.19 19.58 -7.01
CA ALA A 606 0.07 19.17 -7.64
C ALA A 606 1.00 20.38 -7.87
N PRO A 607 2.31 20.26 -7.58
CA PRO A 607 3.28 21.31 -7.83
C PRO A 607 3.62 21.36 -9.32
N ASP A 608 4.13 22.51 -9.80
CA ASP A 608 4.62 22.61 -11.17
C ASP A 608 5.94 21.82 -11.33
N VAL A 609 5.85 20.68 -12.03
CA VAL A 609 7.00 19.82 -12.34
C VAL A 609 7.49 19.98 -13.78
N SER A 610 7.00 20.97 -14.54
CA SER A 610 7.35 21.17 -15.95
C SER A 610 8.86 21.34 -16.16
N GLY A 611 9.53 22.10 -15.28
CA GLY A 611 10.99 22.29 -15.29
C GLY A 611 11.81 21.07 -14.83
N LEU A 612 11.17 20.09 -14.18
CA LEU A 612 11.78 18.83 -13.73
C LEU A 612 11.59 17.69 -14.73
N ARG A 613 10.74 17.86 -15.74
CA ARG A 613 10.69 17.00 -16.92
C ARG A 613 11.93 17.27 -17.79
N GLY A 614 13.12 17.03 -17.23
CA GLY A 614 14.39 17.16 -17.93
C GLY A 614 14.51 16.05 -18.97
N SER A 615 14.36 16.42 -20.24
CA SER A 615 14.57 15.64 -21.47
C SER A 615 14.02 14.20 -21.46
N ASP A 616 13.22 13.85 -22.47
CA ASP A 616 12.87 12.47 -22.86
C ASP A 616 14.08 11.50 -23.00
N ASP A 617 15.32 11.93 -22.75
CA ASP A 617 16.53 11.12 -22.72
C ASP A 617 16.64 10.19 -21.48
N ASP A 618 15.93 10.40 -20.37
CA ASP A 618 15.92 9.44 -19.23
C ASP A 618 15.00 8.21 -19.49
N LEU A 619 14.23 8.20 -20.59
CA LEU A 619 13.54 6.99 -21.08
C LEU A 619 14.50 5.93 -21.64
N LEU A 620 15.77 6.28 -21.85
CA LEU A 620 16.72 5.51 -22.67
C LEU A 620 17.44 4.37 -21.94
N ASP A 621 17.44 4.31 -20.61
CA ASP A 621 18.06 3.16 -19.92
C ASP A 621 17.25 1.86 -20.10
N SER A 622 16.04 1.96 -20.66
CA SER A 622 15.20 0.82 -21.06
C SER A 622 15.46 0.32 -22.50
N ASN A 623 16.26 1.03 -23.30
CA ASN A 623 16.45 0.73 -24.74
C ASN A 623 17.40 -0.43 -25.04
N SER A 624 18.04 -1.02 -24.04
CA SER A 624 18.89 -2.22 -24.25
C SER A 624 18.10 -3.46 -24.70
N ARG A 625 16.75 -3.43 -24.61
CA ARG A 625 15.85 -4.53 -24.97
C ARG A 625 15.11 -4.36 -26.30
N LEU A 626 15.26 -3.23 -26.99
CA LEU A 626 14.54 -3.00 -28.25
C LEU A 626 15.26 -3.66 -29.44
N PRO A 627 14.53 -4.26 -30.39
CA PRO A 627 15.10 -4.76 -31.63
C PRO A 627 15.92 -3.68 -32.36
N GLU A 628 17.01 -4.08 -33.01
CA GLU A 628 17.94 -3.15 -33.70
C GLU A 628 17.24 -2.20 -34.67
N GLN A 629 16.30 -2.71 -35.46
CA GLN A 629 15.53 -1.90 -36.41
C GLN A 629 14.70 -0.80 -35.73
N VAL A 630 14.15 -1.06 -34.53
CA VAL A 630 13.41 -0.07 -33.74
C VAL A 630 14.37 0.99 -33.19
N ARG A 631 15.57 0.59 -32.75
CA ARG A 631 16.61 1.51 -32.27
C ARG A 631 17.07 2.47 -33.36
N VAL A 632 17.30 1.98 -34.58
CA VAL A 632 17.68 2.81 -35.73
C VAL A 632 16.58 3.82 -36.07
N ARG A 633 15.31 3.39 -36.10
CA ARG A 633 14.16 4.28 -36.36
C ARG A 633 13.98 5.34 -35.28
N LEU A 634 14.19 4.99 -34.01
CA LEU A 634 14.21 5.95 -32.90
C LEU A 634 15.36 6.95 -33.00
N ALA A 635 16.55 6.51 -33.43
CA ALA A 635 17.68 7.41 -33.64
C ALA A 635 17.38 8.42 -34.76
N LYS A 636 16.79 7.98 -35.87
CA LYS A 636 16.30 8.88 -36.94
C LYS A 636 15.24 9.86 -36.44
N LEU A 637 14.27 9.40 -35.65
CA LEU A 637 13.25 10.27 -35.03
C LEU A 637 13.90 11.37 -34.16
N LYS A 638 14.95 11.02 -33.40
CA LYS A 638 15.70 12.01 -32.60
C LYS A 638 16.41 13.04 -33.47
N ILE A 639 17.01 12.62 -34.58
CA ILE A 639 17.68 13.53 -35.52
C ILE A 639 16.64 14.50 -36.10
N LEU A 640 15.49 14.00 -36.55
CA LEU A 640 14.39 14.82 -37.08
C LEU A 640 13.91 15.87 -36.07
N ARG A 641 13.69 15.46 -34.81
CA ARG A 641 13.30 16.40 -33.74
C ARG A 641 14.37 17.45 -33.45
N ARG A 642 15.65 17.06 -33.44
CA ARG A 642 16.78 18.00 -33.24
C ARG A 642 16.93 18.99 -34.39
N SER A 643 16.57 18.60 -35.60
CA SER A 643 16.54 19.49 -36.77
C SER A 643 15.23 20.30 -36.87
N GLY A 644 14.36 20.28 -35.86
CA GLY A 644 13.11 21.04 -35.85
C GLY A 644 12.02 20.48 -36.76
N VAL A 645 12.17 19.25 -37.27
CA VAL A 645 11.18 18.59 -38.13
C VAL A 645 10.19 17.83 -37.25
N ASP A 646 8.92 18.19 -37.35
CA ASP A 646 7.84 17.43 -36.72
C ASP A 646 7.60 16.13 -37.48
N ALA A 647 7.75 15.00 -36.78
CA ALA A 647 7.57 13.66 -37.34
C ALA A 647 6.12 13.17 -37.31
N TYR A 648 5.23 13.89 -36.61
CA TYR A 648 3.81 13.59 -36.46
C TYR A 648 2.95 14.85 -36.57
N PRO A 649 3.07 15.63 -37.67
CA PRO A 649 2.30 16.85 -37.83
C PRO A 649 0.80 16.58 -37.99
N VAL A 650 -0.01 17.61 -37.74
CA VAL A 650 -1.44 17.60 -38.10
C VAL A 650 -1.55 17.41 -39.62
N GLY A 651 -2.26 16.35 -40.04
CA GLY A 651 -2.42 16.01 -41.45
C GLY A 651 -3.35 16.98 -42.19
N HIS A 652 -3.08 17.18 -43.48
CA HIS A 652 -3.96 17.89 -44.40
C HIS A 652 -4.66 16.89 -45.34
N ALA A 653 -5.82 17.28 -45.85
CA ALA A 653 -6.52 16.46 -46.84
C ALA A 653 -5.75 16.51 -48.18
N PRO A 654 -5.40 15.35 -48.78
CA PRO A 654 -4.74 15.33 -50.08
C PRO A 654 -5.71 15.79 -51.17
N SER A 655 -5.18 16.39 -52.24
CA SER A 655 -5.98 16.79 -53.40
C SER A 655 -6.62 15.60 -54.13
N HIS A 656 -5.90 14.48 -54.16
CA HIS A 656 -6.26 13.29 -54.90
C HIS A 656 -6.02 12.04 -54.05
N THR A 657 -6.84 11.01 -54.28
CA THR A 657 -6.47 9.64 -53.92
C THR A 657 -5.50 9.11 -54.98
N ILE A 658 -4.69 8.10 -54.65
CA ILE A 658 -3.74 7.52 -55.59
C ILE A 658 -4.44 7.01 -56.86
N ALA A 659 -5.60 6.35 -56.73
CA ALA A 659 -6.36 5.88 -57.87
C ALA A 659 -6.78 7.02 -58.81
N ARG A 660 -7.16 8.19 -58.28
CA ARG A 660 -7.53 9.36 -59.10
C ARG A 660 -6.31 10.06 -59.70
N ALA A 661 -5.22 10.13 -58.94
CA ALA A 661 -3.96 10.71 -59.43
C ALA A 661 -3.43 9.96 -60.66
N MET A 662 -3.64 8.64 -60.75
CA MET A 662 -3.24 7.84 -61.90
C MET A 662 -3.93 8.21 -63.20
N ASP A 663 -5.07 8.92 -63.16
CA ASP A 663 -5.84 9.38 -64.33
C ASP A 663 -5.79 10.91 -64.51
N ALA A 664 -5.04 11.63 -63.66
CA ALA A 664 -4.93 13.09 -63.72
C ALA A 664 -4.14 13.57 -64.95
N ASP A 665 -4.33 14.85 -65.30
CA ASP A 665 -3.57 15.51 -66.37
C ASP A 665 -2.10 15.68 -65.94
N ASP A 666 -1.17 15.50 -66.88
CA ASP A 666 0.27 15.61 -66.63
C ASP A 666 0.69 17.07 -66.31
N GLN A 667 -0.15 18.07 -66.60
CA GLN A 667 0.09 19.47 -66.22
C GLN A 667 -0.54 19.88 -64.86
N GLU A 668 -1.32 19.00 -64.23
CA GLU A 668 -1.99 19.30 -62.96
C GLU A 668 -1.07 19.04 -61.76
N THR A 669 -0.95 20.03 -60.86
CA THR A 669 -0.23 19.84 -59.59
C THR A 669 -1.07 19.00 -58.64
N ILE A 670 -0.56 17.84 -58.25
CA ILE A 670 -1.24 16.89 -57.39
C ILE A 670 -0.51 16.72 -56.06
N ILE A 671 -1.30 16.65 -54.99
CA ILE A 671 -0.90 16.32 -53.62
C ILE A 671 -1.54 14.97 -53.27
N VAL A 672 -0.70 13.99 -52.94
CA VAL A 672 -1.11 12.66 -52.47
C VAL A 672 -0.38 12.30 -51.18
N SER A 673 -1.06 11.55 -50.31
CA SER A 673 -0.52 11.11 -49.03
C SER A 673 -0.66 9.61 -48.89
N GLY A 674 0.40 8.94 -48.45
CA GLY A 674 0.40 7.48 -48.37
C GLY A 674 1.58 6.91 -47.61
N ARG A 675 1.61 5.57 -47.55
CA ARG A 675 2.65 4.80 -46.88
C ARG A 675 3.71 4.36 -47.87
N ILE A 676 4.97 4.51 -47.50
CA ILE A 676 6.10 4.02 -48.30
C ILE A 676 6.26 2.52 -48.10
N LEU A 677 6.15 1.75 -49.19
CA LEU A 677 6.31 0.29 -49.18
C LEU A 677 7.67 -0.17 -49.66
N ARG A 678 8.29 0.57 -50.58
CA ARG A 678 9.61 0.29 -51.13
C ARG A 678 10.34 1.58 -51.48
N ILE A 679 11.66 1.56 -51.37
CA ILE A 679 12.56 2.64 -51.78
C ILE A 679 13.69 2.03 -52.60
N ARG A 680 14.03 2.68 -53.72
CA ARG A 680 15.13 2.34 -54.62
C ARG A 680 15.89 3.62 -54.94
N ASP A 681 17.11 3.75 -54.40
CA ASP A 681 17.94 4.94 -54.53
C ASP A 681 19.10 4.70 -55.51
N TYR A 682 19.29 5.64 -56.45
CA TYR A 682 20.35 5.62 -57.46
C TYR A 682 21.27 6.85 -57.35
N GLY A 683 21.37 7.49 -56.18
CA GLY A 683 22.36 8.54 -55.87
C GLY A 683 22.04 9.93 -56.42
N GLY A 684 20.95 10.07 -57.17
CA GLY A 684 20.46 11.33 -57.73
C GLY A 684 19.01 11.28 -58.23
N VAL A 685 18.53 10.06 -58.50
CA VAL A 685 17.12 9.75 -58.73
C VAL A 685 16.72 8.64 -57.75
N LEU A 686 15.56 8.81 -57.11
CA LEU A 686 15.00 7.88 -56.15
C LEU A 686 13.58 7.50 -56.58
N PHE A 687 13.29 6.21 -56.56
CA PHE A 687 11.94 5.69 -56.79
C PHE A 687 11.41 5.11 -55.49
N ALA A 688 10.19 5.50 -55.11
CA ALA A 688 9.50 4.87 -54.00
C ALA A 688 8.09 4.42 -54.41
N ASP A 689 7.61 3.37 -53.77
CA ASP A 689 6.27 2.84 -54.00
C ASP A 689 5.38 3.37 -52.85
N LEU A 690 4.44 4.25 -53.18
CA LEU A 690 3.53 4.93 -52.23
C LEU A 690 2.16 4.26 -52.30
N ARG A 691 1.58 3.92 -51.15
CA ARG A 691 0.27 3.27 -51.06
C ARG A 691 -0.70 4.00 -50.15
N ASP A 692 -1.92 4.19 -50.62
CA ASP A 692 -3.06 4.65 -49.84
C ASP A 692 -4.16 3.57 -49.81
N TRP A 693 -5.36 3.91 -49.35
CA TRP A 693 -6.50 2.99 -49.32
C TRP A 693 -7.09 2.68 -50.71
N SER A 694 -6.80 3.51 -51.72
CA SER A 694 -7.33 3.42 -53.08
C SER A 694 -6.42 2.66 -54.04
N GLY A 695 -5.10 2.68 -53.83
CA GLY A 695 -4.14 2.04 -54.72
C GLY A 695 -2.68 2.23 -54.33
N GLU A 696 -1.79 1.86 -55.24
CA GLU A 696 -0.33 2.00 -55.13
C GLU A 696 0.20 2.70 -56.38
N MET A 697 1.13 3.65 -56.22
CA MET A 697 1.78 4.35 -57.33
C MET A 697 3.28 4.52 -57.09
N GLN A 698 4.03 4.65 -58.18
CA GLN A 698 5.43 5.00 -58.14
C GLN A 698 5.59 6.52 -57.98
N VAL A 699 6.37 6.95 -57.00
CA VAL A 699 6.86 8.33 -56.87
C VAL A 699 8.32 8.39 -57.31
N LEU A 700 8.66 9.42 -58.08
CA LEU A 700 9.98 9.66 -58.63
C LEU A 700 10.50 10.99 -58.07
N LEU A 701 11.56 10.91 -57.29
CA LEU A 701 12.28 12.07 -56.78
C LEU A 701 13.57 12.21 -57.60
N ASP A 702 13.73 13.35 -58.27
CA ASP A 702 14.94 13.70 -59.02
C ASP A 702 15.52 14.98 -58.41
N ASN A 703 16.81 14.99 -58.10
CA ASN A 703 17.47 16.18 -57.53
C ASN A 703 17.35 17.43 -58.42
N SER A 704 17.11 17.29 -59.72
CA SER A 704 16.88 18.41 -60.65
C SER A 704 15.45 18.96 -60.60
N GLN A 705 14.49 18.22 -60.03
CA GLN A 705 13.07 18.58 -59.97
C GLN A 705 12.61 18.94 -58.55
N LEU A 706 13.36 18.54 -57.52
CA LEU A 706 13.03 18.86 -56.13
C LEU A 706 13.22 20.36 -55.84
N GLU A 707 12.16 20.99 -55.32
CA GLU A 707 12.15 22.39 -54.92
C GLU A 707 13.04 22.65 -53.69
N GLN A 708 13.12 21.66 -52.78
CA GLN A 708 13.90 21.73 -51.56
C GLN A 708 14.54 20.37 -51.23
N GLY A 709 15.80 20.40 -50.80
CA GLY A 709 16.56 19.21 -50.39
C GLY A 709 17.07 18.36 -51.55
N ARG A 710 17.54 17.17 -51.21
CA ARG A 710 18.05 16.13 -52.13
C ARG A 710 17.38 14.79 -51.85
N THR A 711 17.46 13.85 -52.78
CA THR A 711 17.05 12.45 -52.57
C THR A 711 17.71 11.81 -51.34
N ALA A 712 18.92 12.24 -50.97
CA ALA A 712 19.62 11.82 -49.76
C ALA A 712 18.91 12.26 -48.46
N ASP A 713 18.24 13.42 -48.46
CA ASP A 713 17.46 13.88 -47.30
C ASP A 713 16.24 13.00 -47.08
N PHE A 714 15.63 12.55 -48.18
CA PHE A 714 14.52 11.60 -48.15
C PHE A 714 14.96 10.25 -47.55
N THR A 715 16.09 9.67 -47.96
CA THR A 715 16.56 8.38 -47.40
C THR A 715 17.09 8.50 -45.96
N ALA A 716 17.62 9.66 -45.59
CA ALA A 716 18.00 9.96 -44.20
C ALA A 716 16.78 10.02 -43.28
N ALA A 717 15.68 10.64 -43.73
CA ALA A 717 14.48 10.85 -42.93
C ALA A 717 13.50 9.65 -42.95
N ILE A 718 13.22 9.10 -44.12
CA ILE A 718 12.15 8.14 -44.38
C ILE A 718 12.65 6.69 -44.28
N ASP A 719 11.83 5.83 -43.67
CA ASP A 719 11.99 4.37 -43.64
C ASP A 719 10.73 3.70 -44.22
N LEU A 720 10.84 2.41 -44.55
CA LEU A 720 9.68 1.62 -44.99
C LEU A 720 8.57 1.61 -43.92
N GLY A 721 7.36 1.87 -44.36
CA GLY A 721 6.18 1.98 -43.50
C GLY A 721 5.91 3.39 -42.97
N ASP A 722 6.78 4.37 -43.22
CA ASP A 722 6.49 5.76 -42.90
C ASP A 722 5.37 6.32 -43.79
N LEU A 723 4.65 7.30 -43.27
CA LEU A 723 3.65 8.07 -44.00
C LEU A 723 4.27 9.38 -44.50
N VAL A 724 4.09 9.65 -45.79
CA VAL A 724 4.55 10.88 -46.43
C VAL A 724 3.44 11.51 -47.24
N GLU A 725 3.47 12.83 -47.30
CA GLU A 725 2.74 13.66 -48.25
C GLU A 725 3.73 14.08 -49.34
N VAL A 726 3.32 13.98 -50.59
CA VAL A 726 4.14 14.35 -51.75
C VAL A 726 3.34 15.23 -52.69
N THR A 727 4.00 16.25 -53.23
CA THR A 727 3.43 17.20 -54.19
C THR A 727 4.23 17.16 -55.47
N GLY A 728 3.56 17.13 -56.62
CA GLY A 728 4.21 17.00 -57.91
C GLY A 728 3.23 16.94 -59.07
N HIS A 729 3.68 16.44 -60.22
CA HIS A 729 2.87 16.27 -61.43
C HIS A 729 2.99 14.85 -61.96
N MET A 730 1.96 14.37 -62.67
CA MET A 730 2.02 13.06 -63.32
C MET A 730 2.96 13.08 -64.52
N GLY A 731 3.69 11.99 -64.72
CA GLY A 731 4.57 11.81 -65.86
C GLY A 731 5.04 10.37 -66.01
N PHE A 732 6.05 10.17 -66.83
CA PHE A 732 6.62 8.84 -67.09
C PHE A 732 8.08 8.80 -66.70
N SER A 733 8.46 7.76 -65.96
CA SER A 733 9.86 7.43 -65.75
C SER A 733 10.50 6.91 -67.05
N LYS A 734 11.84 6.85 -67.13
CA LYS A 734 12.58 6.45 -68.35
C LYS A 734 12.20 5.06 -68.89
N ASN A 735 11.64 4.19 -68.07
CA ASN A 735 11.20 2.85 -68.47
C ASN A 735 9.71 2.79 -68.89
N GLY A 736 9.04 3.93 -69.01
CA GLY A 736 7.62 4.03 -69.38
C GLY A 736 6.65 3.80 -68.22
N THR A 737 7.10 3.66 -66.97
CA THR A 737 6.19 3.53 -65.82
C THR A 737 5.60 4.90 -65.48
N ARG A 738 4.26 5.01 -65.46
CA ARG A 738 3.55 6.21 -65.02
C ARG A 738 3.85 6.48 -63.54
N SER A 739 4.30 7.69 -63.21
CA SER A 739 4.83 8.05 -61.90
C SER A 739 4.49 9.48 -61.54
N LEU A 740 4.41 9.76 -60.25
CA LEU A 740 4.37 11.14 -59.75
C LEU A 740 5.80 11.68 -59.66
N ILE A 741 6.12 12.68 -60.49
CA ILE A 741 7.38 13.42 -60.43
C ILE A 741 7.28 14.42 -59.28
N VAL A 742 8.02 14.17 -58.21
CA VAL A 742 7.90 14.89 -56.93
C VAL A 742 8.68 16.20 -56.98
N GLY A 743 7.98 17.31 -56.73
CA GLY A 743 8.59 18.63 -56.50
C GLY A 743 8.90 18.87 -55.02
N SER A 744 8.01 18.46 -54.12
CA SER A 744 8.22 18.57 -52.68
C SER A 744 7.60 17.41 -51.91
N TRP A 745 8.13 17.14 -50.71
CA TRP A 745 7.66 16.07 -49.84
C TRP A 745 7.70 16.50 -48.38
N ARG A 746 6.83 15.90 -47.57
CA ARG A 746 6.74 16.14 -46.14
C ARG A 746 6.48 14.83 -45.41
N MET A 747 7.20 14.59 -44.32
CA MET A 747 6.88 13.49 -43.42
C MET A 747 5.60 13.82 -42.66
N ILE A 748 4.64 12.91 -42.66
CA ILE A 748 3.38 13.05 -41.91
C ILE A 748 3.18 11.97 -40.84
N GLY A 749 4.04 10.94 -40.81
CA GLY A 749 4.04 9.98 -39.72
C GLY A 749 5.23 9.03 -39.74
N LYS A 750 6.02 9.03 -38.67
CA LYS A 750 7.15 8.09 -38.49
C LYS A 750 6.70 6.73 -37.93
N CYS A 751 7.05 5.65 -38.62
CA CYS A 751 6.79 4.28 -38.24
C CYS A 751 7.97 3.73 -37.43
N LEU A 752 7.78 3.43 -36.14
CA LEU A 752 8.84 2.94 -35.26
C LEU A 752 8.98 1.42 -35.22
N ARG A 753 8.00 0.69 -35.77
CA ARG A 753 7.98 -0.78 -35.82
C ARG A 753 8.06 -1.24 -37.27
N PRO A 754 8.67 -2.41 -37.55
CA PRO A 754 8.64 -2.97 -38.89
C PRO A 754 7.21 -3.22 -39.35
N LEU A 755 6.99 -3.18 -40.65
CA LEU A 755 5.75 -3.66 -41.25
C LEU A 755 5.58 -5.15 -40.92
N PRO A 756 4.35 -5.63 -40.67
CA PRO A 756 4.10 -7.06 -40.53
C PRO A 756 4.61 -7.79 -41.78
N ASN A 757 5.32 -8.91 -41.60
CA ASN A 757 5.62 -9.78 -42.74
C ASN A 757 4.29 -10.22 -43.37
N LYS A 758 4.25 -10.27 -44.70
CA LYS A 758 3.11 -10.81 -45.45
C LYS A 758 2.78 -12.24 -45.04
#